data_AF-A0A842MSW5-F1
#
_entry.id   AF-A0A842MSW5-F1
#
_cell.length_a   1.000
_cell.length_b   1.000
_cell.length_c   1.000
_cell.angle_alpha   90.00
_cell.angle_beta   90.00
_cell.angle_gamma   90.00
#
_symmetry.space_group_name_H-M   'P 1'
#
loop_
_entity.id
_entity.type
_entity.pdbx_description
1 polymer ?
#
loop_
_entity_poly.entity_id
_entity_poly.type
_entity_poly.pdbx_seq_one_letter_code
_entity_poly.pdbx_strand_id
1 'polypeptide(L)'
;MYETEIFWLFIALALVLSLLAIGLVIRKARRIREVKRQKKELEQPPVMPPPQQQPTPQQRQRERSRAVSLRARIAYYFSAIRKPRGKGRTEVEPAREPLPVRWVSKKEFARRTAIQLAQTIKDYIPKAALPISSYRFAAEHVFYVFLSIPVAVAAPFLAYFLHPVFLALLFVPLLVFVMPWLRLKSAVGDYRRATDAELPFFTVHAAVSQSAGLNIFESLCSTIGKGIFRQIERAALLARRYFRVLGLSPMSAIEKLGREHPHQGMRQLLLGYTSEFYSGGNVSSFLEAKADEHLRLTRYRYDRYAKDVGTIMEIILTTLLIVPTMLLMGLFLVPEGIVTLGIGFLSLGIPIVLASCYSMIRAMQPRDYTEYSSSLPLALGLAALTFFALIFFSFWMAVSLSVGVGCLVYGIPVALQRREVSAHERSLPQFLRDVTEFQKLNYPITKAIARLRKNPAYAPSFRRLLEEVTKKIALGYRLAEIDVRSRSWLTRMAFFHLGQIAESGGLSPKSTELLTEFITRVKEARDETRRTVSMHRMISLATPLILAVISGLMMGTLSGISAPQTGEAVGSALGALISPPPVFAEMSYAVILFSSIGVAFLSAYATDYTAKNTIWVALSAFLGAAAISLIPVFSSLVMSIIF
;
A
#
# COMPACT_ATOMS: atom_id res chain seq x y z
N MET A 1 -2.28 44.41 29.90
CA MET A 1 -3.30 44.66 28.86
C MET A 1 -2.75 44.75 27.43
N TYR A 2 -1.43 44.96 27.22
CA TYR A 2 -0.78 44.90 25.88
C TYR A 2 -0.38 43.48 25.42
N GLU A 3 -0.45 42.46 26.28
CA GLU A 3 0.06 41.11 25.99
C GLU A 3 -0.91 40.22 25.21
N THR A 4 -2.21 40.51 25.23
CA THR A 4 -3.22 39.71 24.52
C THR A 4 -3.26 40.02 23.03
N GLU A 5 -3.03 41.27 22.60
CA GLU A 5 -3.08 41.62 21.18
C GLU A 5 -1.90 41.06 20.39
N ILE A 6 -0.70 41.03 20.98
CA ILE A 6 0.49 40.44 20.36
C ILE A 6 0.33 38.92 20.20
N PHE A 7 -0.31 38.26 21.16
CA PHE A 7 -0.64 36.83 21.11
C PHE A 7 -1.62 36.51 19.96
N TRP A 8 -2.68 37.31 19.80
CA TRP A 8 -3.63 37.14 18.68
C TRP A 8 -3.00 37.49 17.33
N LEU A 9 -2.10 38.47 17.26
CA LEU A 9 -1.32 38.79 16.05
C LEU A 9 -0.39 37.64 15.65
N PHE A 10 0.24 36.95 16.61
CA PHE A 10 1.08 35.79 16.33
C PHE A 10 0.28 34.57 15.87
N ILE A 11 -0.89 34.32 16.46
CA ILE A 11 -1.80 33.26 16.01
C ILE A 11 -2.32 33.56 14.60
N ALA A 12 -2.70 34.81 14.32
CA ALA A 12 -3.11 35.24 12.98
C ALA A 12 -1.97 35.08 11.96
N LEU A 13 -0.75 35.47 12.31
CA LEU A 13 0.43 35.31 11.45
C LEU A 13 0.76 33.82 11.21
N ALA A 14 0.67 32.98 12.23
CA ALA A 14 0.86 31.53 12.11
C ALA A 14 -0.22 30.87 11.24
N LEU A 15 -1.49 31.30 11.37
CA LEU A 15 -2.59 30.86 10.52
C LEU A 15 -2.36 31.28 9.06
N VAL A 16 -1.96 32.53 8.82
CA VAL A 16 -1.65 33.05 7.48
C VAL A 16 -0.47 32.30 6.86
N LEU A 17 0.60 32.03 7.61
CA LEU A 17 1.74 31.24 7.15
C LEU A 17 1.35 29.77 6.89
N SER A 18 0.46 29.19 7.69
CA SER A 18 -0.07 27.84 7.47
C SER A 18 -0.93 27.76 6.20
N LEU A 19 -1.77 28.77 5.95
CA LEU A 19 -2.61 28.87 4.76
C LEU A 19 -1.77 29.14 3.51
N LEU A 20 -0.68 29.92 3.61
CA LEU A 20 0.30 30.11 2.54
C LEU A 20 1.06 28.81 2.22
N ALA A 21 1.45 28.04 3.24
CA ALA A 21 2.10 26.75 3.07
C ALA A 21 1.15 25.73 2.40
N ILE A 22 -0.12 25.67 2.85
CA ILE A 22 -1.18 24.86 2.22
C ILE A 22 -1.41 25.31 0.78
N GLY A 23 -1.46 26.62 0.52
CA GLY A 23 -1.59 27.20 -0.82
C GLY A 23 -0.43 26.84 -1.75
N LEU A 24 0.80 26.85 -1.25
CA LEU A 24 2.00 26.42 -1.99
C LEU A 24 1.98 24.92 -2.29
N VAL A 25 1.54 24.09 -1.34
CA VAL A 25 1.36 22.65 -1.54
C VAL A 25 0.27 22.36 -2.57
N ILE A 26 -0.86 23.08 -2.53
CA ILE A 26 -1.95 22.97 -3.52
C ILE A 26 -1.48 23.44 -4.89
N ARG A 27 -0.72 24.54 -4.99
CA ARG A 27 -0.11 25.01 -6.25
C ARG A 27 0.86 23.98 -6.83
N LYS A 28 1.71 23.38 -5.99
CA LYS A 28 2.65 22.33 -6.40
C LYS A 28 1.90 21.07 -6.86
N ALA A 29 0.82 20.69 -6.16
CA ALA A 29 -0.03 19.58 -6.55
C ALA A 29 -0.80 19.83 -7.87
N ARG A 30 -1.29 21.06 -8.10
CA ARG A 30 -1.90 21.47 -9.38
C ARG A 30 -0.88 21.43 -10.51
N ARG A 31 0.33 21.96 -10.32
CA ARG A 31 1.42 21.88 -11.31
C ARG A 31 1.75 20.44 -11.68
N ILE A 32 1.82 19.54 -10.70
CA ILE A 32 2.09 18.11 -10.95
C ILE A 32 0.92 17.47 -11.72
N ARG A 33 -0.33 17.85 -11.45
CA ARG A 33 -1.51 17.38 -12.21
C ARG A 33 -1.52 17.93 -13.63
N GLU A 34 -1.18 19.19 -13.84
CA GLU A 34 -1.08 19.82 -15.17
C GLU A 34 0.03 19.19 -16.00
N VAL A 35 1.20 18.93 -15.42
CA VAL A 35 2.30 18.22 -16.09
C VAL A 35 1.90 16.79 -16.44
N LYS A 36 1.19 16.08 -15.54
CA LYS A 36 0.63 14.75 -15.84
C LYS A 36 -0.44 14.79 -16.92
N ARG A 37 -1.27 15.85 -16.98
CA ARG A 37 -2.32 16.04 -17.98
C ARG A 37 -1.73 16.34 -19.35
N GLN A 38 -0.76 17.25 -19.44
CA GLN A 38 -0.03 17.52 -20.67
C GLN A 38 0.70 16.28 -21.19
N LYS A 39 1.32 15.49 -20.30
CA LYS A 39 1.96 14.22 -20.69
C LYS A 39 0.95 13.20 -21.23
N LYS A 40 -0.26 13.16 -20.64
CA LYS A 40 -1.36 12.28 -21.07
C LYS A 40 -2.01 12.73 -22.39
N GLU A 41 -1.99 14.03 -22.69
CA GLU A 41 -2.46 14.60 -23.95
C GLU A 41 -1.42 14.42 -25.09
N LEU A 42 -0.12 14.39 -24.76
CA LEU A 42 0.97 14.08 -25.69
C LEU A 42 1.05 12.58 -26.06
N GLU A 43 0.52 11.69 -25.22
CA GLU A 43 0.54 10.23 -25.41
C GLU A 43 -0.74 9.68 -26.10
N GLN A 44 -1.74 10.52 -26.40
CA GLN A 44 -2.94 10.09 -27.13
C GLN A 44 -2.74 10.24 -28.65
N PRO A 45 -2.95 9.18 -29.46
CA PRO A 45 -2.97 9.32 -30.91
C PRO A 45 -4.18 10.16 -31.36
N PRO A 46 -4.08 10.93 -32.44
CA PRO A 46 -5.15 11.79 -32.92
C PRO A 46 -6.39 10.93 -33.26
N VAL A 47 -7.51 11.23 -32.62
CA VAL A 47 -8.80 10.58 -32.89
C VAL A 47 -9.26 11.03 -34.27
N MET A 48 -9.28 10.11 -35.25
CA MET A 48 -9.95 10.36 -36.53
C MET A 48 -11.46 10.42 -36.29
N PRO A 49 -12.17 11.43 -36.85
CA PRO A 49 -13.62 11.47 -36.77
C PRO A 49 -14.23 10.29 -37.54
N PRO A 50 -15.38 9.76 -37.08
CA PRO A 50 -16.01 8.60 -37.71
C PRO A 50 -16.48 8.92 -39.14
N PRO A 51 -16.55 7.90 -40.03
CA PRO A 51 -16.98 8.09 -41.41
C PRO A 51 -18.44 8.58 -41.46
N GLN A 52 -18.65 9.74 -42.08
CA GLN A 52 -19.96 10.34 -42.28
C GLN A 52 -20.70 9.64 -43.43
N GLN A 53 -21.92 9.17 -43.16
CA GLN A 53 -22.87 8.74 -44.18
C GLN A 53 -23.32 9.96 -45.00
N GLN A 54 -23.42 9.82 -46.33
CA GLN A 54 -23.79 10.90 -47.24
C GLN A 54 -25.25 11.35 -47.01
N PRO A 55 -25.52 12.65 -46.78
CA PRO A 55 -26.88 13.16 -46.62
C PRO A 55 -27.61 13.33 -47.96
N THR A 56 -28.93 13.12 -47.94
CA THR A 56 -29.84 13.16 -49.10
C THR A 56 -29.97 14.57 -49.71
N PRO A 57 -30.35 14.69 -51.00
CA PRO A 57 -30.30 15.94 -51.77
C PRO A 57 -31.06 17.12 -51.14
N GLN A 58 -32.14 16.86 -50.40
CA GLN A 58 -32.94 17.89 -49.74
C GLN A 58 -32.26 18.48 -48.48
N GLN A 59 -31.33 17.77 -47.84
CA GLN A 59 -30.56 18.29 -46.71
C GLN A 59 -29.43 19.24 -47.15
N ARG A 60 -28.88 19.07 -48.37
CA ARG A 60 -27.81 19.93 -48.91
C ARG A 60 -28.22 21.39 -49.12
N GLN A 61 -29.49 21.66 -49.43
CA GLN A 61 -29.95 23.04 -49.64
C GLN A 61 -30.16 23.79 -48.32
N ARG A 62 -30.61 23.12 -47.25
CA ARG A 62 -30.79 23.74 -45.92
C ARG A 62 -29.47 23.96 -45.18
N GLU A 63 -28.44 23.14 -45.43
CA GLU A 63 -27.12 23.35 -44.82
C GLU A 63 -26.28 24.44 -45.50
N ARG A 64 -26.46 24.68 -46.81
CA ARG A 64 -25.72 25.74 -47.54
C ARG A 64 -26.01 27.15 -47.00
N SER A 65 -27.23 27.43 -46.56
CA SER A 65 -27.57 28.75 -45.99
C SER A 65 -27.05 28.94 -44.55
N ARG A 66 -26.93 27.87 -43.75
CA ARG A 66 -26.34 27.91 -42.39
C ARG A 66 -24.81 27.84 -42.40
N ALA A 67 -24.20 27.25 -43.43
CA ALA A 67 -22.73 27.10 -43.52
C ALA A 67 -21.99 28.42 -43.78
N VAL A 68 -22.62 29.41 -44.41
CA VAL A 68 -21.99 30.70 -44.71
C VAL A 68 -21.81 31.55 -43.44
N SER A 69 -22.77 31.52 -42.50
CA SER A 69 -22.68 32.25 -41.24
C SER A 69 -21.80 31.57 -40.18
N LEU A 70 -21.69 30.23 -40.19
CA LEU A 70 -20.79 29.49 -39.30
C LEU A 70 -19.31 29.57 -39.75
N ARG A 71 -19.03 29.58 -41.06
CA ARG A 71 -17.65 29.69 -41.57
C ARG A 71 -16.98 31.02 -41.17
N ALA A 72 -17.74 32.11 -41.12
CA ALA A 72 -17.24 33.40 -40.64
C ALA A 72 -16.91 33.38 -39.13
N ARG A 73 -17.76 32.75 -38.30
CA ARG A 73 -17.52 32.61 -36.85
C ARG A 73 -16.38 31.63 -36.51
N ILE A 74 -16.22 30.56 -37.29
CA ILE A 74 -15.13 29.59 -37.13
C ILE A 74 -13.79 30.20 -37.58
N ALA A 75 -13.77 31.01 -38.65
CA ALA A 75 -12.55 31.72 -39.08
C ALA A 75 -12.04 32.70 -38.02
N TYR A 76 -12.93 33.42 -37.33
CA TYR A 76 -12.55 34.27 -36.19
C TYR A 76 -11.96 33.45 -35.04
N TYR A 77 -12.60 32.35 -34.64
CA TYR A 77 -12.12 31.48 -33.56
C TYR A 77 -10.79 30.77 -33.88
N PHE A 78 -10.55 30.41 -35.15
CA PHE A 78 -9.29 29.78 -35.58
C PHE A 78 -8.14 30.78 -35.77
N SER A 79 -8.43 32.04 -36.09
CA SER A 79 -7.38 33.08 -36.21
C SER A 79 -6.76 33.47 -34.86
N ALA A 80 -7.47 33.25 -33.75
CA ALA A 80 -6.99 33.48 -32.38
C ALA A 80 -6.10 32.35 -31.83
N ILE A 81 -5.99 31.21 -32.53
CA ILE A 81 -5.15 30.07 -32.13
C ILE A 81 -3.96 29.96 -33.08
N ARG A 82 -3.09 30.98 -33.08
CA ARG A 82 -1.73 30.84 -33.62
C ARG A 82 -0.93 29.95 -32.67
N LYS A 83 -0.91 28.63 -32.94
CA LYS A 83 0.13 27.74 -32.40
C LYS A 83 1.50 28.29 -32.81
N PRO A 84 2.47 28.44 -31.89
CA PRO A 84 3.83 28.78 -32.29
C PRO A 84 4.36 27.65 -33.18
N ARG A 85 4.74 28.00 -34.41
CA ARG A 85 5.47 27.14 -35.35
C ARG A 85 6.69 26.59 -34.61
N GLY A 86 6.76 25.27 -34.47
CA GLY A 86 7.92 24.58 -33.93
C GLY A 86 9.14 24.85 -34.78
N LYS A 87 10.10 25.60 -34.24
CA LYS A 87 11.50 25.56 -34.68
C LYS A 87 12.14 24.31 -34.11
N GLY A 88 12.93 23.65 -34.96
CA GLY A 88 13.50 22.34 -34.75
C GLY A 88 14.48 22.22 -33.60
N ARG A 89 14.82 20.96 -33.32
CA ARG A 89 15.70 20.49 -32.25
C ARG A 89 15.28 21.04 -30.89
N THR A 90 14.50 20.26 -30.15
CA THR A 90 14.52 20.38 -28.70
C THR A 90 15.96 20.10 -28.26
N GLU A 91 16.77 21.15 -28.15
CA GLU A 91 17.89 21.16 -27.22
C GLU A 91 17.29 20.69 -25.90
N VAL A 92 17.64 19.48 -25.49
CA VAL A 92 17.35 19.00 -24.16
C VAL A 92 18.09 19.97 -23.25
N GLU A 93 17.39 20.97 -22.68
CA GLU A 93 17.99 21.88 -21.70
C GLU A 93 18.74 20.99 -20.69
N PRO A 94 20.01 21.28 -20.36
CA PRO A 94 20.77 20.48 -19.43
C PRO A 94 19.95 20.38 -18.13
N ALA A 95 19.71 19.15 -17.67
CA ALA A 95 18.84 18.88 -16.54
C ALA A 95 19.21 19.79 -15.36
N ARG A 96 18.39 20.83 -15.11
CA ARG A 96 18.70 21.84 -14.10
C ARG A 96 18.92 21.14 -12.76
N GLU A 97 20.13 21.27 -12.22
CA GLU A 97 20.45 20.68 -10.94
C GLU A 97 19.51 21.21 -9.86
N PRO A 98 19.07 20.35 -8.92
CA PRO A 98 18.16 20.77 -7.87
C PRO A 98 18.82 21.85 -7.00
N LEU A 99 18.01 22.81 -6.51
CA LEU A 99 18.46 23.96 -5.72
C LEU A 99 19.45 23.62 -4.58
N PRO A 100 19.30 22.50 -3.83
CA PRO A 100 20.25 22.13 -2.78
C PRO A 100 21.68 21.91 -3.32
N VAL A 101 21.82 21.24 -4.45
CA VAL A 101 23.14 20.92 -5.04
C VAL A 101 23.82 22.20 -5.52
N ARG A 102 23.05 23.12 -6.14
CA ARG A 102 23.55 24.42 -6.61
C ARG A 102 23.99 25.35 -5.48
N TRP A 103 23.30 25.32 -4.34
CA TRP A 103 23.65 26.14 -3.19
C TRP A 103 24.90 25.61 -2.49
N VAL A 104 24.97 24.28 -2.28
CA VAL A 104 26.11 23.63 -1.65
C VAL A 104 27.36 23.72 -2.53
N SER A 105 27.25 23.58 -3.85
CA SER A 105 28.40 23.65 -4.75
C SER A 105 29.04 25.04 -4.83
N LYS A 106 28.26 26.11 -4.59
CA LYS A 106 28.76 27.49 -4.59
C LYS A 106 29.54 27.88 -3.34
N LYS A 107 29.26 27.24 -2.19
CA LYS A 107 29.91 27.57 -0.91
C LYS A 107 31.02 26.58 -0.61
N GLU A 108 32.24 27.07 -0.42
CA GLU A 108 33.41 26.22 -0.24
C GLU A 108 33.32 25.30 0.98
N PHE A 109 32.85 25.83 2.12
CA PHE A 109 32.64 25.05 3.35
C PHE A 109 31.58 23.94 3.19
N ALA A 110 30.42 24.28 2.60
CA ALA A 110 29.35 23.30 2.36
C ALA A 110 29.77 22.23 1.34
N ARG A 111 30.57 22.60 0.34
CA ARG A 111 31.13 21.66 -0.64
C ARG A 111 32.09 20.68 0.02
N ARG A 112 33.02 21.15 0.86
CA ARG A 112 33.98 20.28 1.58
C ARG A 112 33.26 19.26 2.48
N THR A 113 32.29 19.71 3.27
CA THR A 113 31.48 18.84 4.14
C THR A 113 30.65 17.83 3.33
N ALA A 114 30.05 18.25 2.21
CA ALA A 114 29.33 17.34 1.33
C ALA A 114 30.24 16.29 0.67
N ILE A 115 31.49 16.63 0.31
CA ILE A 115 32.46 15.66 -0.23
C ILE A 115 32.86 14.64 0.83
N GLN A 116 33.18 15.07 2.05
CA GLN A 116 33.53 14.17 3.16
C GLN A 116 32.36 13.21 3.44
N LEU A 117 31.15 13.74 3.57
CA LEU A 117 29.94 12.93 3.78
C LEU A 117 29.70 11.96 2.61
N ALA A 118 29.93 12.39 1.36
CA ALA A 118 29.78 11.55 0.18
C ALA A 118 30.80 10.40 0.13
N GLN A 119 32.02 10.60 0.64
CA GLN A 119 33.03 9.55 0.75
C GLN A 119 32.60 8.50 1.79
N THR A 120 32.14 8.92 2.97
CA THR A 120 31.66 7.99 4.01
C THR A 120 30.45 7.17 3.56
N ILE A 121 29.57 7.78 2.75
CA ILE A 121 28.33 7.16 2.26
C ILE A 121 28.55 6.33 0.98
N LYS A 122 29.71 6.45 0.33
CA LYS A 122 29.97 5.91 -1.02
C LYS A 122 29.58 4.44 -1.17
N ASP A 123 29.86 3.62 -0.16
CA ASP A 123 29.61 2.18 -0.19
C ASP A 123 28.15 1.80 0.09
N TYR A 124 27.37 2.69 0.70
CA TYR A 124 25.96 2.44 1.04
C TYR A 124 25.02 2.68 -0.13
N ILE A 125 25.40 3.52 -1.10
CA ILE A 125 24.53 3.88 -2.23
C ILE A 125 24.36 2.74 -3.25
N PRO A 126 25.44 2.04 -3.68
CA PRO A 126 25.31 0.83 -4.49
C PRO A 126 24.46 -0.23 -3.77
N LYS A 127 24.68 -0.41 -2.46
CA LYS A 127 23.90 -1.34 -1.62
C LYS A 127 22.41 -0.96 -1.52
N ALA A 128 22.07 0.33 -1.60
CA ALA A 128 20.67 0.79 -1.61
C ALA A 128 20.02 0.76 -3.01
N ALA A 129 20.80 0.42 -4.04
CA ALA A 129 20.41 0.45 -5.46
C ALA A 129 19.73 1.77 -5.88
N LEU A 130 20.22 2.89 -5.36
CA LEU A 130 19.73 4.22 -5.72
C LEU A 130 20.45 4.70 -7.00
N PRO A 131 19.71 5.12 -8.05
CA PRO A 131 20.30 5.66 -9.28
C PRO A 131 20.75 7.12 -9.11
N ILE A 132 21.35 7.46 -7.96
CA ILE A 132 21.73 8.82 -7.58
C ILE A 132 23.22 8.83 -7.27
N SER A 133 23.92 9.90 -7.63
CA SER A 133 25.34 10.06 -7.28
C SER A 133 25.51 10.33 -5.77
N SER A 134 26.60 9.83 -5.20
CA SER A 134 26.89 10.00 -3.76
C SER A 134 26.99 11.44 -3.33
N TYR A 135 27.59 12.27 -4.17
CA TYR A 135 27.68 13.71 -3.94
C TYR A 135 26.31 14.39 -3.91
N ARG A 136 25.39 14.03 -4.82
CA ARG A 136 24.06 14.64 -4.88
C ARG A 136 23.24 14.35 -3.62
N PHE A 137 23.31 13.11 -3.11
CA PHE A 137 22.61 12.74 -1.88
C PHE A 137 23.17 13.47 -0.66
N ALA A 138 24.51 13.55 -0.54
CA ALA A 138 25.17 14.26 0.55
C ALA A 138 24.86 15.77 0.53
N ALA A 139 24.93 16.41 -0.64
CA ALA A 139 24.64 17.83 -0.80
C ALA A 139 23.20 18.18 -0.40
N GLU A 140 22.22 17.33 -0.71
CA GLU A 140 20.83 17.57 -0.33
C GLU A 140 20.64 17.58 1.20
N HIS A 141 21.31 16.69 1.92
CA HIS A 141 21.18 16.61 3.37
C HIS A 141 21.97 17.70 4.09
N VAL A 142 23.16 18.05 3.60
CA VAL A 142 23.93 19.20 4.12
C VAL A 142 23.08 20.48 4.02
N PHE A 143 22.38 20.67 2.90
CA PHE A 143 21.46 21.80 2.73
C PHE A 143 20.32 21.79 3.78
N TYR A 144 19.72 20.62 4.07
CA TYR A 144 18.68 20.53 5.10
C TYR A 144 19.19 20.78 6.52
N VAL A 145 20.44 20.39 6.82
CA VAL A 145 21.07 20.72 8.11
C VAL A 145 21.25 22.23 8.24
N PHE A 146 21.69 22.93 7.19
CA PHE A 146 21.76 24.39 7.22
C PHE A 146 20.39 25.05 7.37
N LEU A 147 19.33 24.47 6.79
CA LEU A 147 17.97 24.98 6.89
C LEU A 147 17.36 24.79 8.30
N SER A 148 17.82 23.82 9.09
CA SER A 148 17.29 23.56 10.44
C SER A 148 17.91 24.41 11.55
N ILE A 149 19.07 25.03 11.31
CA ILE A 149 19.76 25.88 12.31
C ILE A 149 18.88 27.05 12.80
N PRO A 150 18.19 27.84 11.94
CA PRO A 150 17.33 28.93 12.40
C PRO A 150 16.17 28.45 13.29
N VAL A 151 15.65 27.24 13.05
CA VAL A 151 14.57 26.65 13.85
C VAL A 151 15.05 26.34 15.27
N ALA A 152 16.27 25.83 15.41
CA ALA A 152 16.87 25.58 16.72
C ALA A 152 17.19 26.88 17.48
N VAL A 153 17.63 27.93 16.78
CA VAL A 153 17.87 29.25 17.40
C VAL A 153 16.57 29.89 17.91
N ALA A 154 15.44 29.67 17.22
CA ALA A 154 14.13 30.17 17.64
C ALA A 154 13.48 29.35 18.78
N ALA A 155 13.96 28.12 19.04
CA ALA A 155 13.39 27.21 20.04
C ALA A 155 13.33 27.78 21.47
N PRO A 156 14.40 28.36 22.05
CA PRO A 156 14.33 28.93 23.40
C PRO A 156 13.36 30.12 23.50
N PHE A 157 13.24 30.91 22.44
CA PHE A 157 12.26 32.00 22.37
C PHE A 157 10.82 31.44 22.38
N LEU A 158 10.50 30.44 21.55
CA LEU A 158 9.19 29.79 21.56
C LEU A 158 8.87 29.07 22.89
N ALA A 159 9.88 28.47 23.52
CA ALA A 159 9.72 27.77 24.79
C ALA A 159 9.35 28.74 25.93
N TYR A 160 9.91 29.95 25.91
CA TYR A 160 9.61 30.99 26.89
C TYR A 160 8.20 31.57 26.71
N PHE A 161 7.75 31.79 25.47
CA PHE A 161 6.47 32.48 25.20
C PHE A 161 5.24 31.57 25.02
N LEU A 162 5.39 30.31 24.60
CA LEU A 162 4.24 29.43 24.32
C LEU A 162 4.12 28.25 25.30
N HIS A 163 5.13 27.37 25.34
CA HIS A 163 5.10 26.15 26.13
C HIS A 163 6.50 25.50 26.21
N PRO A 164 6.91 24.91 27.36
CA PRO A 164 8.24 24.29 27.50
C PRO A 164 8.52 23.12 26.54
N VAL A 165 7.48 22.50 25.95
CA VAL A 165 7.62 21.42 24.93
C VAL A 165 8.42 21.88 23.70
N PHE A 166 8.43 23.18 23.38
CA PHE A 166 9.20 23.71 22.25
C PHE A 166 10.71 23.62 22.43
N LEU A 167 11.21 23.38 23.64
CA LEU A 167 12.63 23.14 23.89
C LEU A 167 13.13 21.87 23.16
N ALA A 168 12.25 20.92 22.86
CA ALA A 168 12.55 19.76 22.03
C ALA A 168 13.01 20.13 20.60
N LEU A 169 12.67 21.32 20.10
CA LEU A 169 13.12 21.80 18.77
C LEU A 169 14.64 22.01 18.69
N LEU A 170 15.34 22.18 19.82
CA LEU A 170 16.79 22.30 19.86
C LEU A 170 17.49 21.05 19.28
N PHE A 171 16.85 19.89 19.40
CA PHE A 171 17.38 18.62 18.88
C PHE A 171 17.16 18.43 17.37
N VAL A 172 16.41 19.31 16.70
CA VAL A 172 16.07 19.16 15.27
C VAL A 172 17.29 19.14 14.35
N PRO A 173 18.30 20.02 14.49
CA PRO A 173 19.50 19.97 13.64
C PRO A 173 20.28 18.67 13.80
N LEU A 174 20.39 18.17 15.04
CA LEU A 174 21.03 16.88 15.32
C LEU A 174 20.27 15.74 14.63
N LEU A 175 18.93 15.75 14.73
CA LEU A 175 18.08 14.74 14.10
C LEU A 175 18.22 14.78 12.57
N VAL A 176 18.25 15.97 11.96
CA VAL A 176 18.45 16.16 10.51
C VAL A 176 19.86 15.73 10.07
N PHE A 177 20.88 15.92 10.92
CA PHE A 177 22.25 15.48 10.63
C PHE A 177 22.42 13.95 10.65
N VAL A 178 21.75 13.25 11.58
CA VAL A 178 21.76 11.77 11.66
C VAL A 178 20.88 11.14 10.57
N MET A 179 19.89 11.87 10.07
CA MET A 179 18.90 11.43 9.10
C MET A 179 19.44 10.76 7.81
N PRO A 180 20.56 11.19 7.18
CA PRO A 180 21.07 10.57 5.95
C PRO A 180 21.47 9.11 6.19
N TRP A 181 22.09 8.82 7.34
CA TRP A 181 22.53 7.48 7.71
C TRP A 181 21.34 6.59 8.04
N LEU A 182 20.40 7.11 8.84
CA LEU A 182 19.16 6.40 9.17
C LEU A 182 18.37 6.08 7.88
N ARG A 183 18.26 7.05 6.96
CA ARG A 183 17.61 6.87 5.66
C ARG A 183 18.29 5.83 4.80
N LEU A 184 19.62 5.86 4.69
CA LEU A 184 20.36 4.89 3.88
C LEU A 184 20.26 3.49 4.48
N LYS A 185 20.45 3.35 5.80
CA LYS A 185 20.31 2.06 6.49
C LYS A 185 18.89 1.52 6.33
N SER A 186 17.87 2.37 6.49
CA SER A 186 16.48 1.99 6.22
C SER A 186 16.25 1.65 4.76
N ALA A 187 16.82 2.40 3.81
CA ALA A 187 16.66 2.16 2.38
C ALA A 187 17.31 0.84 1.95
N VAL A 188 18.50 0.52 2.48
CA VAL A 188 19.16 -0.78 2.29
C VAL A 188 18.31 -1.90 2.90
N GLY A 189 17.75 -1.70 4.10
CA GLY A 189 16.84 -2.66 4.73
C GLY A 189 15.54 -2.86 3.93
N ASP A 190 14.96 -1.78 3.40
CA ASP A 190 13.75 -1.82 2.58
C ASP A 190 13.99 -2.47 1.23
N TYR A 191 15.14 -2.19 0.62
CA TYR A 191 15.60 -2.83 -0.60
C TYR A 191 15.83 -4.33 -0.37
N ARG A 192 16.58 -4.71 0.67
CA ARG A 192 16.81 -6.12 1.05
C ARG A 192 15.49 -6.89 1.26
N ARG A 193 14.56 -6.34 2.04
CA ARG A 193 13.24 -6.96 2.31
C ARG A 193 12.37 -7.05 1.07
N ALA A 194 12.48 -6.08 0.17
CA ALA A 194 11.73 -6.08 -1.06
C ALA A 194 12.28 -7.06 -2.10
N THR A 195 13.60 -7.12 -2.25
CA THR A 195 14.22 -8.05 -3.18
C THR A 195 13.88 -9.48 -2.78
N ASP A 196 13.80 -9.79 -1.49
CA ASP A 196 13.38 -11.10 -0.99
C ASP A 196 11.96 -11.54 -1.45
N ALA A 197 11.07 -10.57 -1.68
CA ALA A 197 9.71 -10.83 -2.19
C ALA A 197 9.69 -11.03 -3.72
N GLU A 198 10.52 -10.30 -4.46
CA GLU A 198 10.61 -10.40 -5.93
C GLU A 198 11.51 -11.55 -6.40
N LEU A 199 12.48 -11.97 -5.57
CA LEU A 199 13.53 -12.93 -5.91
C LEU A 199 12.99 -14.28 -6.42
N PRO A 200 12.04 -14.97 -5.74
CA PRO A 200 11.54 -16.26 -6.22
C PRO A 200 10.89 -16.20 -7.61
N PHE A 201 10.19 -15.09 -7.86
CA PHE A 201 9.55 -14.86 -9.15
C PHE A 201 10.58 -14.57 -10.24
N PHE A 202 11.65 -13.87 -9.91
CA PHE A 202 12.75 -13.66 -10.85
C PHE A 202 13.63 -14.88 -11.06
N THR A 203 13.83 -15.75 -10.06
CA THR A 203 14.61 -16.97 -10.25
C THR A 203 13.92 -17.92 -11.21
N VAL A 204 12.58 -17.99 -11.13
CA VAL A 204 11.76 -18.69 -12.15
C VAL A 204 11.84 -17.99 -13.48
N HIS A 205 11.79 -16.65 -13.52
CA HIS A 205 12.00 -15.91 -14.75
C HIS A 205 13.33 -16.29 -15.42
N ALA A 206 14.42 -16.28 -14.64
CA ALA A 206 15.74 -16.61 -15.12
C ALA A 206 15.82 -18.06 -15.59
N ALA A 207 15.24 -19.02 -14.87
CA ALA A 207 15.20 -20.42 -15.28
C ALA A 207 14.42 -20.61 -16.61
N VAL A 208 13.26 -19.97 -16.73
CA VAL A 208 12.44 -19.96 -17.94
C VAL A 208 13.18 -19.29 -19.10
N SER A 209 13.82 -18.13 -18.87
CA SER A 209 14.60 -17.42 -19.88
C SER A 209 15.83 -18.22 -20.33
N GLN A 210 16.52 -18.88 -19.40
CA GLN A 210 17.67 -19.74 -19.69
C GLN A 210 17.28 -20.95 -20.53
N SER A 211 16.12 -21.56 -20.27
CA SER A 211 15.58 -22.63 -21.11
C SER A 211 15.29 -22.18 -22.54
N ALA A 212 15.16 -20.88 -22.76
CA ALA A 212 14.96 -20.27 -24.06
C ALA A 212 16.23 -19.61 -24.63
N GLY A 213 17.40 -19.93 -24.07
CA GLY A 213 18.70 -19.51 -24.55
C GLY A 213 19.19 -18.14 -24.07
N LEU A 214 18.43 -17.45 -23.20
CA LEU A 214 18.83 -16.14 -22.66
C LEU A 214 19.65 -16.31 -21.39
N ASN A 215 20.77 -15.59 -21.28
CA ASN A 215 21.58 -15.59 -20.06
C ASN A 215 20.91 -14.80 -18.91
N ILE A 216 21.41 -14.94 -17.67
CA ILE A 216 20.84 -14.24 -16.50
C ILE A 216 20.95 -12.71 -16.62
N PHE A 217 21.95 -12.20 -17.35
CA PHE A 217 22.14 -10.77 -17.56
C PHE A 217 21.05 -10.19 -18.47
N GLU A 218 20.69 -10.90 -19.54
CA GLU A 218 19.58 -10.59 -20.42
C GLU A 218 18.24 -10.71 -19.69
N SER A 219 18.07 -11.74 -18.86
CA SER A 219 16.89 -11.89 -18.00
C SER A 219 16.74 -10.73 -17.00
N LEU A 220 17.83 -10.21 -16.43
CA LEU A 220 17.77 -8.98 -15.64
C LEU A 220 17.37 -7.79 -16.51
N CYS A 221 18.01 -7.62 -17.66
CA CYS A 221 17.77 -6.47 -18.53
C CYS A 221 16.35 -6.44 -19.12
N SER A 222 15.71 -7.59 -19.33
CA SER A 222 14.34 -7.69 -19.84
C SER A 222 13.30 -7.11 -18.86
N THR A 223 13.63 -7.04 -17.57
CA THR A 223 12.76 -6.46 -16.53
C THR A 223 12.68 -4.94 -16.58
N ILE A 224 13.63 -4.27 -17.26
CA ILE A 224 13.75 -2.82 -17.28
C ILE A 224 12.56 -2.17 -18.01
N GLY A 225 11.90 -1.21 -17.37
CA GLY A 225 10.81 -0.43 -17.95
C GLY A 225 9.45 -1.13 -17.96
N LYS A 226 9.35 -2.36 -17.45
CA LYS A 226 8.09 -3.14 -17.42
C LYS A 226 7.22 -2.85 -16.20
N GLY A 227 7.79 -2.32 -15.11
CA GLY A 227 7.05 -2.00 -13.88
C GLY A 227 6.52 -3.23 -13.13
N ILE A 228 7.10 -4.40 -13.40
CA ILE A 228 6.72 -5.70 -12.84
C ILE A 228 7.55 -5.99 -11.59
N PHE A 229 8.87 -5.89 -11.71
CA PHE A 229 9.82 -6.05 -10.63
C PHE A 229 10.49 -4.73 -10.32
N ARG A 230 10.01 -3.99 -9.34
CA ARG A 230 10.52 -2.64 -9.10
C ARG A 230 11.92 -2.67 -8.48
N GLN A 231 12.30 -3.73 -7.75
CA GLN A 231 13.58 -3.80 -7.04
C GLN A 231 14.62 -4.56 -7.86
N ILE A 232 14.19 -5.56 -8.62
CA ILE A 232 15.07 -6.25 -9.56
C ILE A 232 15.37 -5.35 -10.77
N GLU A 233 14.43 -4.51 -11.20
CA GLU A 233 14.72 -3.47 -12.20
C GLU A 233 15.85 -2.54 -11.73
N ARG A 234 15.91 -2.18 -10.44
CA ARG A 234 17.05 -1.40 -9.91
C ARG A 234 18.36 -2.16 -9.99
N ALA A 235 18.35 -3.46 -9.69
CA ALA A 235 19.52 -4.32 -9.85
C ALA A 235 19.95 -4.42 -11.32
N ALA A 236 18.99 -4.58 -12.23
CA ALA A 236 19.21 -4.63 -13.67
C ALA A 236 19.77 -3.31 -14.22
N LEU A 237 19.30 -2.16 -13.72
CA LEU A 237 19.85 -0.84 -14.07
C LEU A 237 21.32 -0.70 -13.61
N LEU A 238 21.68 -1.25 -12.44
CA LEU A 238 23.06 -1.31 -11.98
C LEU A 238 23.92 -2.23 -12.85
N ALA A 239 23.45 -3.45 -13.16
CA ALA A 239 24.14 -4.37 -14.06
C ALA A 239 24.36 -3.76 -15.44
N ARG A 240 23.34 -3.11 -16.01
CA ARG A 240 23.44 -2.41 -17.30
C ARG A 240 24.41 -1.24 -17.25
N ARG A 241 24.50 -0.54 -16.12
CA ARG A 241 25.49 0.51 -15.89
C ARG A 241 26.91 -0.08 -15.84
N TYR A 242 27.11 -1.21 -15.18
CA TYR A 242 28.40 -1.90 -15.13
C TYR A 242 28.86 -2.34 -16.52
N PHE A 243 27.94 -2.86 -17.33
CA PHE A 243 28.21 -3.21 -18.72
C PHE A 243 28.50 -1.96 -19.59
N ARG A 244 27.57 -1.00 -19.68
CA ARG A 244 27.68 0.13 -20.63
C ARG A 244 28.65 1.23 -20.22
N VAL A 245 28.81 1.49 -18.92
CA VAL A 245 29.59 2.64 -18.42
C VAL A 245 30.97 2.21 -17.94
N LEU A 246 31.07 1.06 -17.25
CA LEU A 246 32.35 0.55 -16.78
C LEU A 246 33.03 -0.39 -17.79
N GLY A 247 32.38 -0.74 -18.90
CA GLY A 247 32.94 -1.62 -19.94
C GLY A 247 33.14 -3.06 -19.48
N LEU A 248 32.46 -3.52 -18.42
CA LEU A 248 32.58 -4.88 -17.93
C LEU A 248 31.84 -5.86 -18.85
N SER A 249 32.33 -7.11 -18.96
CA SER A 249 31.60 -8.18 -19.64
C SER A 249 30.25 -8.46 -18.94
N PRO A 250 29.24 -9.03 -19.63
CA PRO A 250 27.96 -9.37 -19.00
C PRO A 250 28.12 -10.21 -17.72
N MET A 251 28.97 -11.24 -17.75
CA MET A 251 29.21 -12.10 -16.59
C MET A 251 29.96 -11.40 -15.46
N SER A 252 30.99 -10.60 -15.79
CA SER A 252 31.71 -9.79 -14.80
C SER A 252 30.82 -8.71 -14.18
N ALA A 253 29.86 -8.16 -14.93
CA ALA A 253 28.87 -7.22 -14.42
C ALA A 253 27.92 -7.87 -13.41
N ILE A 254 27.50 -9.12 -13.67
CA ILE A 254 26.70 -9.92 -12.74
C ILE A 254 27.49 -10.30 -11.49
N GLU A 255 28.74 -10.71 -11.66
CA GLU A 255 29.62 -11.05 -10.54
C GLU A 255 29.82 -9.85 -9.60
N LYS A 256 30.09 -8.67 -10.17
CA LYS A 256 30.19 -7.43 -9.41
C LYS A 256 28.88 -7.08 -8.70
N LEU A 257 27.75 -7.20 -9.39
CA LEU A 257 26.43 -6.99 -8.79
C LEU A 257 26.21 -7.95 -7.62
N GLY A 258 26.53 -9.24 -7.79
CA GLY A 258 26.39 -10.27 -6.76
C GLY A 258 27.23 -9.99 -5.51
N ARG A 259 28.50 -9.55 -5.68
CA ARG A 259 29.40 -9.18 -4.57
C ARG A 259 28.88 -7.99 -3.77
N GLU A 260 28.28 -7.00 -4.43
CA GLU A 260 27.80 -5.77 -3.81
C GLU A 260 26.35 -5.86 -3.30
N HIS A 261 25.59 -6.88 -3.70
CA HIS A 261 24.17 -6.99 -3.37
C HIS A 261 23.94 -7.26 -1.86
N PRO A 262 23.07 -6.48 -1.17
CA PRO A 262 22.86 -6.61 0.28
C PRO A 262 22.03 -7.83 0.67
N HIS A 263 21.21 -8.36 -0.24
CA HIS A 263 20.38 -9.54 0.00
C HIS A 263 21.14 -10.82 -0.33
N GLN A 264 21.25 -11.72 0.65
CA GLN A 264 22.02 -12.97 0.57
C GLN A 264 21.51 -13.92 -0.53
N GLY A 265 20.19 -14.08 -0.70
CA GLY A 265 19.64 -14.98 -1.72
C GLY A 265 20.00 -14.55 -3.15
N MET A 266 19.98 -13.24 -3.42
CA MET A 266 20.39 -12.68 -4.71
C MET A 266 21.91 -12.83 -4.91
N ARG A 267 22.71 -12.58 -3.87
CA ARG A 267 24.16 -12.80 -3.92
C ARG A 267 24.49 -14.27 -4.24
N GLN A 268 23.82 -15.22 -3.60
CA GLN A 268 23.99 -16.65 -3.85
C GLN A 268 23.56 -17.03 -5.27
N LEU A 269 22.42 -16.53 -5.76
CA LEU A 269 21.95 -16.77 -7.12
C LEU A 269 22.96 -16.27 -8.16
N LEU A 270 23.38 -15.00 -8.07
CA LEU A 270 24.23 -14.37 -9.08
C LEU A 270 25.66 -14.96 -9.06
N LEU A 271 26.25 -15.15 -7.88
CA LEU A 271 27.60 -15.71 -7.76
C LEU A 271 27.63 -17.21 -8.09
N GLY A 272 26.61 -17.96 -7.68
CA GLY A 272 26.47 -19.37 -8.05
C GLY A 272 26.33 -19.54 -9.56
N TYR A 273 25.51 -18.71 -10.21
CA TYR A 273 25.39 -18.69 -11.67
C TYR A 273 26.73 -18.41 -12.37
N THR A 274 27.48 -17.40 -11.91
CA THR A 274 28.80 -17.10 -12.50
C THR A 274 29.81 -18.23 -12.28
N SER A 275 29.76 -18.89 -11.12
CA SER A 275 30.63 -20.02 -10.81
C SER A 275 30.36 -21.20 -11.76
N GLU A 276 29.10 -21.56 -11.95
CA GLU A 276 28.69 -22.63 -12.88
C GLU A 276 29.02 -22.29 -14.33
N PHE A 277 28.86 -21.02 -14.71
CA PHE A 277 29.21 -20.57 -16.06
C PHE A 277 30.71 -20.69 -16.32
N TYR A 278 31.56 -20.27 -15.37
CA TYR A 278 33.03 -20.36 -15.53
C TYR A 278 33.54 -21.80 -15.44
N SER A 279 32.89 -22.69 -14.69
CA SER A 279 33.25 -24.12 -14.63
C SER A 279 32.78 -24.90 -15.85
N GLY A 280 31.96 -24.31 -16.73
CA GLY A 280 31.34 -25.00 -17.87
C GLY A 280 30.22 -25.95 -17.46
N GLY A 281 29.64 -25.77 -16.26
CA GLY A 281 28.54 -26.58 -15.74
C GLY A 281 27.19 -26.31 -16.42
N ASN A 282 26.17 -27.08 -16.03
CA ASN A 282 24.81 -26.90 -16.54
C ASN A 282 24.08 -25.79 -15.79
N VAL A 283 24.22 -24.58 -16.32
CA VAL A 283 23.59 -23.36 -15.82
C VAL A 283 22.06 -23.44 -15.75
N SER A 284 21.42 -24.17 -16.68
CA SER A 284 19.97 -24.37 -16.67
C SER A 284 19.53 -25.21 -15.48
N SER A 285 20.22 -26.32 -15.21
CA SER A 285 19.94 -27.17 -14.04
C SER A 285 20.18 -26.42 -12.73
N PHE A 286 21.22 -25.57 -12.65
CA PHE A 286 21.44 -24.71 -11.49
C PHE A 286 20.26 -23.76 -11.25
N LEU A 287 19.78 -23.07 -12.30
CA LEU A 287 18.66 -22.14 -12.18
C LEU A 287 17.34 -22.85 -11.85
N GLU A 288 17.08 -24.03 -12.44
CA GLU A 288 15.91 -24.86 -12.11
C GLU A 288 15.94 -25.27 -10.63
N ALA A 289 17.06 -25.81 -10.15
CA ALA A 289 17.22 -26.19 -8.74
C ALA A 289 17.04 -24.99 -7.79
N LYS A 290 17.60 -23.82 -8.16
CA LYS A 290 17.47 -22.60 -7.35
C LYS A 290 16.06 -22.02 -7.38
N ALA A 291 15.36 -22.13 -8.50
CA ALA A 291 13.96 -21.74 -8.62
C ALA A 291 13.06 -22.61 -7.72
N ASP A 292 13.29 -23.93 -7.69
CA ASP A 292 12.57 -24.85 -6.80
C ASP A 292 12.85 -24.56 -5.33
N GLU A 293 14.10 -24.30 -4.96
CA GLU A 293 14.47 -23.90 -3.59
C GLU A 293 13.72 -22.62 -3.17
N HIS A 294 13.75 -21.58 -3.99
CA HIS A 294 13.06 -20.32 -3.68
C HIS A 294 11.54 -20.45 -3.67
N LEU A 295 10.97 -21.34 -4.48
CA LEU A 295 9.54 -21.66 -4.45
C LEU A 295 9.16 -22.37 -3.15
N ARG A 296 9.93 -23.38 -2.71
CA ARG A 296 9.74 -24.07 -1.43
C ARG A 296 9.83 -23.10 -0.25
N LEU A 297 10.83 -22.22 -0.26
CA LEU A 297 10.97 -21.16 0.75
C LEU A 297 9.78 -20.18 0.73
N THR A 298 9.24 -19.88 -0.45
CA THR A 298 8.06 -19.02 -0.58
C THR A 298 6.81 -19.67 0.01
N ARG A 299 6.57 -20.95 -0.27
CA ARG A 299 5.50 -21.72 0.37
C ARG A 299 5.65 -21.74 1.89
N TYR A 300 6.86 -22.08 2.38
CA TYR A 300 7.15 -22.06 3.81
C TYR A 300 6.87 -20.70 4.47
N ARG A 301 7.18 -19.57 3.79
CA ARG A 301 6.87 -18.22 4.30
C ARG A 301 5.37 -17.96 4.42
N TYR A 302 4.57 -18.44 3.47
CA TYR A 302 3.11 -18.35 3.52
C TYR A 302 2.54 -19.18 4.69
N ASP A 303 2.98 -20.43 4.81
CA ASP A 303 2.54 -21.33 5.90
C ASP A 303 2.93 -20.78 7.28
N ARG A 304 4.16 -20.27 7.40
CA ARG A 304 4.64 -19.63 8.62
C ARG A 304 3.88 -18.36 8.95
N TYR A 305 3.62 -17.51 7.95
CA TYR A 305 2.79 -16.32 8.14
C TYR A 305 1.40 -16.68 8.65
N ALA A 306 0.77 -17.74 8.12
CA ALA A 306 -0.55 -18.21 8.58
C ALA A 306 -0.55 -18.55 10.09
N LYS A 307 0.49 -19.29 10.54
CA LYS A 307 0.67 -19.69 11.94
C LYS A 307 0.93 -18.48 12.84
N ASP A 308 1.94 -17.68 12.48
CA ASP A 308 2.40 -16.57 13.30
C ASP A 308 1.31 -15.49 13.42
N VAL A 309 0.58 -15.19 12.34
CA VAL A 309 -0.57 -14.28 12.38
C VAL A 309 -1.72 -14.85 13.20
N GLY A 310 -1.96 -16.16 13.15
CA GLY A 310 -2.96 -16.80 14.01
C GLY A 310 -2.67 -16.55 15.49
N THR A 311 -1.43 -16.81 15.92
CA THR A 311 -0.99 -16.53 17.29
C THR A 311 -1.09 -15.03 17.63
N ILE A 312 -0.73 -14.13 16.72
CA ILE A 312 -0.88 -12.68 16.93
C ILE A 312 -2.35 -12.31 17.12
N MET A 313 -3.25 -12.85 16.29
CA MET A 313 -4.68 -12.59 16.39
C MET A 313 -5.25 -13.11 17.72
N GLU A 314 -4.81 -14.28 18.19
CA GLU A 314 -5.19 -14.81 19.50
C GLU A 314 -4.70 -13.91 20.65
N ILE A 315 -3.45 -13.45 20.61
CA ILE A 315 -2.89 -12.52 21.60
C ILE A 315 -3.68 -11.20 21.62
N ILE A 316 -4.02 -10.64 20.46
CA ILE A 316 -4.80 -9.40 20.38
C ILE A 316 -6.21 -9.62 20.93
N LEU A 317 -6.87 -10.69 20.51
CA LEU A 317 -8.22 -11.01 20.93
C LEU A 317 -8.29 -11.21 22.44
N THR A 318 -7.37 -11.98 23.01
CA THR A 318 -7.27 -12.21 24.46
C THR A 318 -6.92 -10.92 25.20
N THR A 319 -5.93 -10.16 24.76
CA THR A 319 -5.52 -8.91 25.41
C THR A 319 -6.64 -7.87 25.40
N LEU A 320 -7.28 -7.65 24.24
CA LEU A 320 -8.36 -6.66 24.08
C LEU A 320 -9.72 -7.15 24.59
N LEU A 321 -9.80 -8.38 25.11
CA LEU A 321 -10.98 -8.90 25.80
C LEU A 321 -10.75 -8.98 27.31
N ILE A 322 -9.61 -9.47 27.76
CA ILE A 322 -9.30 -9.70 29.18
C ILE A 322 -8.92 -8.40 29.88
N VAL A 323 -8.00 -7.60 29.31
CA VAL A 323 -7.53 -6.37 29.99
C VAL A 323 -8.67 -5.38 30.22
N PRO A 324 -9.57 -5.10 29.24
CA PRO A 324 -10.68 -4.20 29.50
C PRO A 324 -11.69 -4.77 30.47
N THR A 325 -11.96 -6.08 30.46
CA THR A 325 -12.91 -6.69 31.40
C THR A 325 -12.38 -6.70 32.83
N MET A 326 -11.08 -6.93 33.03
CA MET A 326 -10.40 -6.75 34.32
C MET A 326 -10.51 -5.29 34.80
N LEU A 327 -10.33 -4.33 33.90
CA LEU A 327 -10.41 -2.91 34.23
C LEU A 327 -11.84 -2.49 34.59
N LEU A 328 -12.82 -2.97 33.81
CA LEU A 328 -14.24 -2.80 34.10
C LEU A 328 -14.60 -3.41 35.47
N MET A 329 -14.04 -4.57 35.83
CA MET A 329 -14.21 -5.15 37.18
C MET A 329 -13.58 -4.28 38.27
N GLY A 330 -12.37 -3.77 38.03
CA GLY A 330 -11.66 -2.91 38.97
C GLY A 330 -12.38 -1.60 39.27
N LEU A 331 -13.11 -1.04 38.31
CA LEU A 331 -13.89 0.20 38.48
C LEU A 331 -14.88 0.12 39.64
N PHE A 332 -15.34 -1.09 39.97
CA PHE A 332 -16.28 -1.31 41.07
C PHE A 332 -15.62 -1.40 42.43
N LEU A 333 -14.37 -1.87 42.50
CA LEU A 333 -13.64 -2.02 43.76
C LEU A 333 -12.99 -0.71 44.20
N VAL A 334 -12.32 -0.01 43.27
CA VAL A 334 -11.61 1.25 43.53
C VAL A 334 -11.83 2.22 42.37
N PRO A 335 -12.92 3.00 42.37
CA PRO A 335 -13.31 3.82 41.22
C PRO A 335 -12.25 4.84 40.80
N GLU A 336 -11.72 5.64 41.72
CA GLU A 336 -10.86 6.78 41.35
C GLU A 336 -9.53 6.37 40.70
N GLY A 337 -8.86 5.35 41.23
CA GLY A 337 -7.60 4.85 40.67
C GLY A 337 -7.79 4.16 39.32
N ILE A 338 -8.89 3.40 39.16
CA ILE A 338 -9.14 2.61 37.96
C ILE A 338 -9.70 3.46 36.81
N VAL A 339 -10.44 4.53 37.08
CA VAL A 339 -10.88 5.47 36.03
C VAL A 339 -9.68 6.07 35.30
N THR A 340 -8.64 6.50 36.04
CA THR A 340 -7.42 7.04 35.44
C THR A 340 -6.68 6.00 34.59
N LEU A 341 -6.55 4.77 35.10
CA LEU A 341 -5.98 3.66 34.33
C LEU A 341 -6.82 3.27 33.12
N GLY A 342 -8.15 3.35 33.21
CA GLY A 342 -9.10 3.08 32.13
C GLY A 342 -8.98 4.06 30.99
N ILE A 343 -8.95 5.36 31.31
CA ILE A 343 -8.70 6.42 30.34
C ILE A 343 -7.33 6.25 29.69
N GLY A 344 -6.30 5.94 30.49
CA GLY A 344 -4.95 5.64 29.98
C GLY A 344 -4.93 4.44 29.03
N PHE A 345 -5.67 3.37 29.34
CA PHE A 345 -5.77 2.19 28.51
C PHE A 345 -6.53 2.47 27.19
N LEU A 346 -7.64 3.21 27.24
CA LEU A 346 -8.39 3.59 26.04
C LEU A 346 -7.58 4.50 25.10
N SER A 347 -6.88 5.48 25.68
CA SER A 347 -6.14 6.50 24.92
C SER A 347 -4.78 6.03 24.41
N LEU A 348 -4.04 5.24 25.20
CA LEU A 348 -2.70 4.78 24.87
C LEU A 348 -2.61 3.27 24.73
N GLY A 349 -3.22 2.51 25.66
CA GLY A 349 -3.17 1.04 25.67
C GLY A 349 -3.65 0.41 24.38
N ILE A 350 -4.89 0.68 23.96
CA ILE A 350 -5.46 0.11 22.73
C ILE A 350 -4.64 0.53 21.49
N PRO A 351 -4.34 1.82 21.25
CA PRO A 351 -3.54 2.21 20.09
C PRO A 351 -2.13 1.60 20.07
N ILE A 352 -1.46 1.48 21.22
CA ILE A 352 -0.13 0.87 21.31
C ILE A 352 -0.20 -0.63 20.96
N VAL A 353 -1.15 -1.36 21.53
CA VAL A 353 -1.34 -2.79 21.23
C VAL A 353 -1.65 -2.99 19.75
N LEU A 354 -2.58 -2.21 19.20
CA LEU A 354 -2.94 -2.29 17.78
C LEU A 354 -1.77 -1.91 16.86
N ALA A 355 -1.01 -0.87 17.19
CA ALA A 355 0.14 -0.41 16.41
C ALA A 355 1.30 -1.42 16.45
N SER A 356 1.57 -2.00 17.61
CA SER A 356 2.57 -3.06 17.79
C SER A 356 2.22 -4.27 16.93
N CYS A 357 0.98 -4.73 17.02
CA CYS A 357 0.51 -5.87 16.24
C CYS A 357 0.47 -5.59 14.74
N TYR A 358 0.00 -4.41 14.33
CA TYR A 358 0.06 -3.97 12.94
C TYR A 358 1.50 -4.00 12.39
N SER A 359 2.46 -3.49 13.16
CA SER A 359 3.87 -3.48 12.80
C SER A 359 4.43 -4.90 12.63
N MET A 360 4.08 -5.81 13.55
CA MET A 360 4.52 -7.20 13.51
C MET A 360 3.94 -7.94 12.30
N ILE A 361 2.63 -7.84 12.07
CA ILE A 361 1.97 -8.43 10.89
C ILE A 361 2.61 -7.88 9.62
N ARG A 362 2.81 -6.56 9.53
CA ARG A 362 3.41 -5.92 8.36
C ARG A 362 4.86 -6.35 8.10
N ALA A 363 5.63 -6.65 9.14
CA ALA A 363 7.01 -7.11 9.01
C ALA A 363 7.10 -8.54 8.46
N MET A 364 6.12 -9.38 8.78
CA MET A 364 6.06 -10.80 8.42
C MET A 364 5.32 -11.04 7.10
N GLN A 365 4.45 -10.11 6.72
CA GLN A 365 3.60 -10.21 5.53
C GLN A 365 4.41 -10.40 4.24
N PRO A 366 4.14 -11.47 3.46
CA PRO A 366 4.61 -11.57 2.08
C PRO A 366 4.12 -10.37 1.28
N ARG A 367 5.04 -9.65 0.61
CA ARG A 367 4.68 -8.45 -0.14
C ARG A 367 3.91 -8.81 -1.41
N ASP A 368 2.78 -8.15 -1.59
CA ASP A 368 2.02 -8.16 -2.84
C ASP A 368 1.97 -6.73 -3.41
N TYR A 369 2.12 -6.60 -4.73
CA TYR A 369 2.14 -5.32 -5.45
C TYR A 369 0.79 -5.04 -6.16
N THR A 370 -0.30 -5.58 -5.61
CA THR A 370 -1.65 -5.33 -6.10
C THR A 370 -2.13 -3.92 -5.72
N GLU A 371 -2.60 -3.17 -6.71
CA GLU A 371 -3.01 -1.77 -6.52
C GLU A 371 -4.54 -1.63 -6.43
N TYR A 372 -5.01 -1.08 -5.30
CA TYR A 372 -6.41 -0.70 -5.09
C TYR A 372 -6.57 0.82 -5.05
N SER A 373 -7.63 1.31 -5.68
CA SER A 373 -7.92 2.75 -5.80
C SER A 373 -9.30 3.06 -5.23
N SER A 374 -9.38 4.02 -4.33
CA SER A 374 -10.64 4.47 -3.72
C SER A 374 -10.55 5.96 -3.35
N SER A 375 -11.71 6.61 -3.25
CA SER A 375 -11.84 8.04 -2.97
C SER A 375 -12.00 8.28 -1.47
N LEU A 376 -10.90 8.64 -0.79
CA LEU A 376 -10.90 9.10 0.60
C LEU A 376 -11.84 10.30 0.89
N PRO A 377 -11.92 11.36 0.06
CA PRO A 377 -12.73 12.54 0.43
C PRO A 377 -14.23 12.22 0.49
N LEU A 378 -14.71 11.30 -0.34
CA LEU A 378 -16.11 10.88 -0.36
C LEU A 378 -16.44 10.11 0.93
N ALA A 379 -15.56 9.19 1.34
CA ALA A 379 -15.71 8.43 2.58
C ALA A 379 -15.74 9.33 3.82
N LEU A 380 -14.81 10.29 3.92
CA LEU A 380 -14.77 11.24 5.03
C LEU A 380 -15.97 12.19 5.03
N GLY A 381 -16.41 12.67 3.86
CA GLY A 381 -17.56 13.56 3.75
C GLY A 381 -18.85 12.90 4.23
N LEU A 382 -19.09 11.64 3.82
CA LEU A 382 -20.27 10.89 4.26
C LEU A 382 -20.18 10.49 5.75
N ALA A 383 -19.00 10.14 6.25
CA ALA A 383 -18.81 9.85 7.68
C ALA A 383 -19.09 11.08 8.56
N ALA A 384 -18.62 12.26 8.15
CA ALA A 384 -18.89 13.51 8.87
C ALA A 384 -20.40 13.82 8.86
N LEU A 385 -21.06 13.67 7.71
CA LEU A 385 -22.50 13.91 7.58
C LEU A 385 -23.31 13.01 8.51
N THR A 386 -22.97 11.72 8.61
CA THR A 386 -23.66 10.80 9.53
C THR A 386 -23.36 11.09 10.99
N PHE A 387 -22.14 11.52 11.32
CA PHE A 387 -21.79 11.95 12.68
C PHE A 387 -22.63 13.16 13.11
N PHE A 388 -22.68 14.22 12.30
CA PHE A 388 -23.46 15.42 12.60
C PHE A 388 -24.97 15.17 12.67
N ALA A 389 -25.48 14.24 11.88
CA ALA A 389 -26.90 13.87 11.94
C ALA A 389 -27.27 13.13 13.24
N LEU A 390 -26.35 12.37 13.82
CA LEU A 390 -26.62 11.47 14.95
C LEU A 390 -26.14 11.98 16.31
N ILE A 391 -25.29 13.01 16.35
CA ILE A 391 -24.70 13.52 17.60
C ILE A 391 -25.75 13.98 18.62
N PHE A 392 -26.91 14.44 18.14
CA PHE A 392 -28.02 14.89 18.99
C PHE A 392 -28.77 13.75 19.69
N PHE A 393 -28.59 12.50 19.27
CA PHE A 393 -29.28 11.34 19.88
C PHE A 393 -28.40 10.61 20.89
N SER A 394 -27.20 10.20 20.48
CA SER A 394 -26.26 9.49 21.35
C SER A 394 -24.86 9.59 20.77
N PHE A 395 -23.90 10.06 21.57
CA PHE A 395 -22.52 10.25 21.15
C PHE A 395 -21.87 8.96 20.65
N TRP A 396 -21.92 7.87 21.43
CA TRP A 396 -21.26 6.60 21.08
C TRP A 396 -21.88 5.92 19.87
N MET A 397 -23.20 6.00 19.71
CA MET A 397 -23.89 5.47 18.54
C MET A 397 -23.56 6.28 17.28
N ALA A 398 -23.47 7.61 17.40
CA ALA A 398 -23.05 8.49 16.32
C ALA A 398 -21.61 8.19 15.86
N VAL A 399 -20.67 8.00 16.79
CA VAL A 399 -19.28 7.63 16.48
C VAL A 399 -19.24 6.31 15.72
N SER A 400 -19.90 5.28 16.26
CA SER A 400 -19.87 3.94 15.67
C SER A 400 -20.46 3.89 14.26
N LEU A 401 -21.66 4.46 14.07
CA LEU A 401 -22.32 4.50 12.77
C LEU A 401 -21.56 5.36 11.76
N SER A 402 -20.97 6.48 12.21
CA SER A 402 -20.13 7.33 11.36
C SER A 402 -18.93 6.59 10.80
N VAL A 403 -18.17 5.92 11.68
CA VAL A 403 -17.02 5.10 11.29
C VAL A 403 -17.48 3.96 10.37
N GLY A 404 -18.58 3.29 10.71
CA GLY A 404 -19.17 2.24 9.89
C GLY A 404 -19.47 2.68 8.46
N VAL A 405 -20.19 3.80 8.29
CA VAL A 405 -20.54 4.34 6.97
C VAL A 405 -19.29 4.80 6.21
N GLY A 406 -18.37 5.51 6.85
CA GLY A 406 -17.11 5.93 6.21
C GLY A 406 -16.29 4.76 5.69
N CYS A 407 -16.13 3.73 6.53
CA CYS A 407 -15.43 2.49 6.16
C CYS A 407 -16.15 1.71 5.06
N LEU A 408 -17.47 1.67 5.05
CA LEU A 408 -18.25 0.98 4.02
C LEU A 408 -18.10 1.65 2.65
N VAL A 409 -18.25 2.98 2.62
CA VAL A 409 -18.10 3.79 1.41
C VAL A 409 -16.71 3.64 0.80
N TYR A 410 -15.67 3.65 1.65
CA TYR A 410 -14.30 3.43 1.19
C TYR A 410 -14.06 1.98 0.73
N GLY A 411 -14.66 1.01 1.43
CA GLY A 411 -14.45 -0.42 1.24
C GLY A 411 -15.13 -1.02 0.01
N ILE A 412 -16.33 -0.55 -0.37
CA ILE A 412 -17.09 -1.09 -1.51
C ILE A 412 -16.27 -1.08 -2.82
N PRO A 413 -15.69 0.04 -3.28
CA PRO A 413 -14.90 0.05 -4.51
C PRO A 413 -13.70 -0.89 -4.45
N VAL A 414 -13.05 -0.98 -3.27
CA VAL A 414 -11.89 -1.85 -3.06
C VAL A 414 -12.30 -3.32 -3.15
N ALA A 415 -13.44 -3.71 -2.59
CA ALA A 415 -13.92 -5.08 -2.66
C ALA A 415 -14.36 -5.49 -4.06
N LEU A 416 -14.94 -4.57 -4.85
CA LEU A 416 -15.26 -4.83 -6.26
C LEU A 416 -13.97 -5.07 -7.07
N GLN A 417 -12.97 -4.21 -6.91
CA GLN A 417 -11.65 -4.38 -7.54
C GLN A 417 -10.97 -5.68 -7.08
N ARG A 418 -11.16 -6.07 -5.82
CA ARG A 418 -10.63 -7.32 -5.30
C ARG A 418 -11.32 -8.54 -5.92
N ARG A 419 -12.64 -8.49 -6.12
CA ARG A 419 -13.38 -9.54 -6.84
C ARG A 419 -12.85 -9.69 -8.26
N GLU A 420 -12.58 -8.59 -8.95
CA GLU A 420 -11.94 -8.59 -10.28
C GLU A 420 -10.54 -9.25 -10.25
N VAL A 421 -9.68 -8.85 -9.31
CA VAL A 421 -8.34 -9.47 -9.11
C VAL A 421 -8.46 -10.96 -8.84
N SER A 422 -9.35 -11.36 -7.92
CA SER A 422 -9.57 -12.77 -7.58
C SER A 422 -10.12 -13.55 -8.78
N ALA A 423 -10.93 -12.93 -9.64
CA ALA A 423 -11.43 -13.57 -10.86
C ALA A 423 -10.30 -13.85 -11.86
N HIS A 424 -9.35 -12.92 -12.02
CA HIS A 424 -8.15 -13.15 -12.85
C HIS A 424 -7.27 -14.27 -12.28
N GLU A 425 -6.93 -14.20 -10.99
CA GLU A 425 -6.07 -15.20 -10.33
C GLU A 425 -6.72 -16.59 -10.26
N ARG A 426 -8.06 -16.66 -10.19
CA ARG A 426 -8.79 -17.94 -10.25
C ARG A 426 -8.62 -18.63 -11.59
N SER A 427 -8.78 -17.91 -12.70
CA SER A 427 -8.65 -18.45 -14.05
C SER A 427 -7.21 -18.66 -14.52
N LEU A 428 -6.24 -18.00 -13.87
CA LEU A 428 -4.84 -18.00 -14.30
C LEU A 428 -4.18 -19.39 -14.37
N PRO A 429 -4.26 -20.29 -13.37
CA PRO A 429 -3.63 -21.62 -13.46
C PRO A 429 -4.20 -22.47 -14.59
N GLN A 430 -5.53 -22.49 -14.74
CA GLN A 430 -6.18 -23.22 -15.84
C GLN A 430 -5.74 -22.65 -17.19
N PHE A 431 -5.69 -21.32 -17.32
CA PHE A 431 -5.21 -20.69 -18.55
C PHE A 431 -3.76 -21.07 -18.88
N LEU A 432 -2.85 -21.04 -17.90
CA LEU A 432 -1.46 -21.44 -18.11
C LEU A 432 -1.34 -22.91 -18.52
N ARG A 433 -2.11 -23.80 -17.86
CA ARG A 433 -2.21 -25.21 -18.24
C ARG A 433 -2.71 -25.38 -19.66
N ASP A 434 -3.80 -24.70 -20.04
CA ASP A 434 -4.31 -24.79 -21.41
C ASP A 434 -3.29 -24.26 -22.43
N VAL A 435 -2.55 -23.19 -22.11
CA VAL A 435 -1.45 -22.68 -22.95
C VAL A 435 -0.35 -23.73 -23.11
N THR A 436 0.03 -24.44 -22.03
CA THR A 436 1.02 -25.52 -22.10
C THR A 436 0.54 -26.66 -22.99
N GLU A 437 -0.74 -27.03 -22.92
CA GLU A 437 -1.34 -28.07 -23.76
C GLU A 437 -1.32 -27.67 -25.24
N PHE A 438 -1.62 -26.40 -25.56
CA PHE A 438 -1.47 -25.89 -26.93
C PHE A 438 -0.01 -25.89 -27.39
N GLN A 439 0.94 -25.61 -26.51
CA GLN A 439 2.36 -25.64 -26.85
C GLN A 439 2.85 -27.06 -27.12
N LYS A 440 2.36 -28.07 -26.39
CA LYS A 440 2.60 -29.51 -26.68
C LYS A 440 2.11 -29.92 -28.06
N LEU A 441 1.10 -29.22 -28.59
CA LEU A 441 0.59 -29.37 -29.94
C LEU A 441 1.31 -28.48 -30.99
N ASN A 442 2.48 -27.91 -30.64
CA ASN A 442 3.26 -27.00 -31.49
C ASN A 442 2.52 -25.73 -31.94
N TYR A 443 1.50 -25.27 -31.21
CA TYR A 443 0.90 -23.96 -31.46
C TYR A 443 1.74 -22.86 -30.79
N PRO A 444 2.01 -21.73 -31.48
CA PRO A 444 2.65 -20.59 -30.83
C PRO A 444 1.72 -19.97 -29.79
N ILE A 445 2.31 -19.49 -28.68
CA ILE A 445 1.59 -18.92 -27.52
C ILE A 445 0.59 -17.83 -27.94
N THR A 446 0.96 -16.98 -28.91
CA THR A 446 0.08 -15.92 -29.43
C THR A 446 -1.21 -16.47 -30.06
N LYS A 447 -1.13 -17.58 -30.81
CA LYS A 447 -2.30 -18.27 -31.37
C LYS A 447 -3.09 -19.00 -30.29
N ALA A 448 -2.41 -19.61 -29.31
CA ALA A 448 -3.06 -20.25 -28.18
C ALA A 448 -3.95 -19.25 -27.41
N ILE A 449 -3.41 -18.07 -27.06
CA ILE A 449 -4.15 -16.97 -26.40
C ILE A 449 -5.38 -16.57 -27.22
N ALA A 450 -5.24 -16.42 -28.54
CA ALA A 450 -6.33 -16.01 -29.41
C ALA A 450 -7.48 -17.05 -29.44
N ARG A 451 -7.17 -18.34 -29.37
CA ARG A 451 -8.14 -19.44 -29.33
C ARG A 451 -8.78 -19.57 -27.95
N LEU A 452 -7.99 -19.47 -26.90
CA LEU A 452 -8.41 -19.59 -25.50
C LEU A 452 -9.33 -18.47 -25.02
N ARG A 453 -9.28 -17.29 -25.64
CA ARG A 453 -10.19 -16.17 -25.34
C ARG A 453 -11.67 -16.56 -25.31
N LYS A 454 -12.10 -17.52 -26.14
CA LYS A 454 -13.49 -17.97 -26.25
C LYS A 454 -13.88 -19.05 -25.23
N ASN A 455 -12.95 -19.56 -24.44
CA ASN A 455 -13.21 -20.66 -23.51
C ASN A 455 -14.18 -20.22 -22.38
N PRO A 456 -15.36 -20.85 -22.23
CA PRO A 456 -16.33 -20.48 -21.20
C PRO A 456 -15.84 -20.76 -19.77
N ALA A 457 -14.84 -21.62 -19.59
CA ALA A 457 -14.28 -21.98 -18.28
C ALA A 457 -13.63 -20.79 -17.54
N TYR A 458 -13.26 -19.73 -18.25
CA TYR A 458 -12.62 -18.55 -17.65
C TYR A 458 -13.63 -17.51 -17.17
N ALA A 459 -13.27 -16.76 -16.13
CA ALA A 459 -14.09 -15.65 -15.65
C ALA A 459 -14.33 -14.59 -16.74
N PRO A 460 -15.50 -13.94 -16.80
CA PRO A 460 -15.81 -12.94 -17.83
C PRO A 460 -14.81 -11.78 -17.89
N SER A 461 -14.32 -11.31 -16.73
CA SER A 461 -13.28 -10.27 -16.67
C SER A 461 -11.95 -10.74 -17.26
N PHE A 462 -11.56 -12.00 -17.03
CA PHE A 462 -10.35 -12.58 -17.61
C PHE A 462 -10.46 -12.76 -19.12
N ARG A 463 -11.63 -13.15 -19.64
CA ARG A 463 -11.86 -13.22 -21.09
C ARG A 463 -11.73 -11.84 -21.76
N ARG A 464 -12.23 -10.78 -21.13
CA ARG A 464 -12.05 -9.40 -21.61
C ARG A 464 -10.57 -9.02 -21.65
N LEU A 465 -9.79 -9.40 -20.63
CA LEU A 465 -8.34 -9.22 -20.63
C LEU A 465 -7.67 -9.97 -21.79
N LEU A 466 -8.00 -11.24 -22.02
CA LEU A 466 -7.49 -12.01 -23.16
C LEU A 466 -7.86 -11.37 -24.50
N GLU A 467 -9.06 -10.79 -24.60
CA GLU A 467 -9.50 -10.05 -25.77
C GLU A 467 -8.68 -8.79 -26.02
N GLU A 468 -8.39 -8.00 -25.00
CA GLU A 468 -7.51 -6.83 -25.10
C GLU A 468 -6.09 -7.22 -25.53
N VAL A 469 -5.54 -8.28 -24.94
CA VAL A 469 -4.22 -8.80 -25.32
C VAL A 469 -4.22 -9.27 -26.76
N THR A 470 -5.23 -10.04 -27.18
CA THR A 470 -5.35 -10.53 -28.57
C THR A 470 -5.48 -9.38 -29.57
N LYS A 471 -6.25 -8.32 -29.25
CA LYS A 471 -6.37 -7.12 -30.09
C LYS A 471 -5.01 -6.44 -30.27
N LYS A 472 -4.21 -6.31 -29.21
CA LYS A 472 -2.86 -5.73 -29.31
C LYS A 472 -1.90 -6.62 -30.12
N ILE A 473 -1.96 -7.94 -29.95
CA ILE A 473 -1.18 -8.88 -30.79
C ILE A 473 -1.56 -8.71 -32.27
N ALA A 474 -2.86 -8.61 -32.58
CA ALA A 474 -3.34 -8.41 -33.95
C ALA A 474 -2.89 -7.07 -34.56
N LEU A 475 -2.58 -6.07 -33.73
CA LEU A 475 -1.98 -4.79 -34.14
C LEU A 475 -0.45 -4.85 -34.31
N GLY A 476 0.17 -6.01 -34.15
CA GLY A 476 1.61 -6.22 -34.34
C GLY A 476 2.49 -5.97 -33.10
N TYR A 477 1.89 -5.72 -31.93
CA TYR A 477 2.66 -5.62 -30.68
C TYR A 477 3.19 -6.99 -30.26
N ARG A 478 4.43 -7.02 -29.78
CA ARG A 478 5.03 -8.24 -29.22
C ARG A 478 4.43 -8.56 -27.85
N LEU A 479 4.31 -9.84 -27.51
CA LEU A 479 3.63 -10.23 -26.26
C LEU A 479 4.34 -9.68 -25.00
N ALA A 480 5.67 -9.57 -24.98
CA ALA A 480 6.35 -9.00 -23.82
C ALA A 480 6.28 -7.47 -23.75
N GLU A 481 5.92 -6.79 -24.84
CA GLU A 481 5.70 -5.33 -24.89
C GLU A 481 4.29 -4.93 -24.46
N ILE A 482 3.35 -5.87 -24.44
CA ILE A 482 1.97 -5.60 -24.08
C ILE A 482 1.86 -5.33 -22.58
N ASP A 483 1.52 -4.09 -22.24
CA ASP A 483 1.06 -3.76 -20.89
C ASP A 483 -0.32 -4.38 -20.65
N VAL A 484 -0.36 -5.36 -19.75
CA VAL A 484 -1.58 -6.09 -19.37
C VAL A 484 -2.31 -5.29 -18.31
N ARG A 485 -3.52 -4.83 -18.65
CA ARG A 485 -4.40 -4.05 -17.77
C ARG A 485 -5.05 -4.92 -16.68
N SER A 486 -4.23 -5.62 -15.89
CA SER A 486 -4.67 -6.35 -14.70
C SER A 486 -4.13 -5.68 -13.45
N ARG A 487 -5.00 -5.52 -12.45
CA ARG A 487 -4.59 -5.09 -11.10
C ARG A 487 -3.81 -6.19 -10.37
N SER A 488 -4.01 -7.45 -10.74
CA SER A 488 -3.30 -8.59 -10.16
C SER A 488 -1.83 -8.55 -10.58
N TRP A 489 -0.93 -8.45 -9.60
CA TRP A 489 0.50 -8.54 -9.86
C TRP A 489 0.88 -9.92 -10.42
N LEU A 490 0.38 -11.00 -9.81
CA LEU A 490 0.59 -12.39 -10.28
C LEU A 490 0.13 -12.60 -11.73
N THR A 491 -0.97 -11.98 -12.14
CA THR A 491 -1.44 -12.05 -13.54
C THR A 491 -0.48 -11.31 -14.48
N ARG A 492 -0.08 -10.07 -14.14
CA ARG A 492 0.90 -9.31 -14.95
C ARG A 492 2.23 -10.05 -15.08
N MET A 493 2.72 -10.64 -13.99
CA MET A 493 3.89 -11.51 -13.94
C MET A 493 3.78 -12.67 -14.95
N ALA A 494 2.69 -13.43 -14.89
CA ALA A 494 2.50 -14.60 -15.75
C ALA A 494 2.48 -14.23 -17.24
N PHE A 495 1.76 -13.17 -17.62
CA PHE A 495 1.75 -12.70 -19.02
C PHE A 495 3.11 -12.19 -19.49
N PHE A 496 3.88 -11.53 -18.62
CA PHE A 496 5.23 -11.11 -18.94
C PHE A 496 6.15 -12.30 -19.22
N HIS A 497 6.11 -13.33 -18.36
CA HIS A 497 6.90 -14.54 -18.59
C HIS A 497 6.46 -15.28 -19.86
N LEU A 498 5.15 -15.41 -20.10
CA LEU A 498 4.65 -15.97 -21.37
C LEU A 498 5.13 -15.17 -22.59
N GLY A 499 5.20 -13.83 -22.48
CA GLY A 499 5.74 -12.97 -23.51
C GLY A 499 7.22 -13.22 -23.80
N GLN A 500 8.01 -13.41 -22.73
CA GLN A 500 9.43 -13.72 -22.86
C GLN A 500 9.65 -15.09 -23.52
N ILE A 501 8.88 -16.12 -23.14
CA ILE A 501 8.93 -17.45 -23.77
C ILE A 501 8.54 -17.37 -25.26
N ALA A 502 7.52 -16.57 -25.58
CA ALA A 502 7.04 -16.41 -26.95
C ALA A 502 8.07 -15.71 -27.86
N GLU A 503 8.80 -14.72 -27.34
CA GLU A 503 9.78 -13.93 -28.10
C GLU A 503 11.10 -14.67 -28.35
N SER A 504 11.51 -15.52 -27.41
CA SER A 504 12.70 -16.37 -27.56
C SER A 504 12.50 -17.55 -28.52
N GLY A 505 11.41 -17.57 -29.31
CA GLY A 505 11.07 -18.68 -30.20
C GLY A 505 10.69 -19.97 -29.46
N GLY A 506 10.36 -19.86 -28.17
CA GLY A 506 10.16 -20.98 -27.25
C GLY A 506 8.94 -21.80 -27.62
N LEU A 507 9.15 -22.86 -28.39
CA LEU A 507 8.22 -23.99 -28.52
C LEU A 507 8.39 -25.01 -27.37
N SER A 508 9.41 -24.84 -26.52
CA SER A 508 9.71 -25.77 -25.41
C SER A 508 8.59 -25.80 -24.37
N PRO A 509 7.81 -26.91 -24.28
CA PRO A 509 6.73 -27.05 -23.29
C PRO A 509 7.25 -27.03 -21.85
N LYS A 510 8.50 -27.43 -21.63
CA LYS A 510 9.13 -27.45 -20.31
C LYS A 510 9.11 -26.06 -19.64
N SER A 511 9.38 -25.01 -20.43
CA SER A 511 9.44 -23.63 -19.92
C SER A 511 8.07 -23.11 -19.44
N THR A 512 7.00 -23.47 -20.14
CA THR A 512 5.64 -23.09 -19.75
C THR A 512 5.10 -23.98 -18.64
N GLU A 513 5.51 -25.25 -18.57
CA GLU A 513 5.21 -26.15 -17.47
C GLU A 513 5.79 -25.64 -16.15
N LEU A 514 7.09 -25.26 -16.14
CA LEU A 514 7.75 -24.67 -14.97
C LEU A 514 7.02 -23.40 -14.49
N LEU A 515 6.63 -22.52 -15.42
CA LEU A 515 5.84 -21.33 -15.09
C LEU A 515 4.48 -21.69 -14.50
N THR A 516 3.80 -22.69 -15.08
CA THR A 516 2.47 -23.13 -14.63
C THR A 516 2.54 -23.72 -13.23
N GLU A 517 3.50 -24.60 -12.97
CA GLU A 517 3.73 -25.21 -11.66
C GLU A 517 4.04 -24.15 -10.61
N PHE A 518 4.91 -23.19 -10.92
CA PHE A 518 5.25 -22.10 -10.03
C PHE A 518 4.03 -21.24 -9.66
N ILE A 519 3.29 -20.75 -10.65
CA ILE A 519 2.12 -19.90 -10.42
C ILE A 519 1.04 -20.66 -9.64
N THR A 520 0.87 -21.95 -9.95
CA THR A 520 -0.08 -22.83 -9.25
C THR A 520 0.31 -23.00 -7.78
N ARG A 521 1.54 -23.38 -7.48
CA ARG A 521 2.04 -23.56 -6.11
C ARG A 521 2.00 -22.27 -5.29
N VAL A 522 2.34 -21.13 -5.88
CA VAL A 522 2.26 -19.82 -5.21
C VAL A 522 0.80 -19.47 -4.89
N LYS A 523 -0.12 -19.70 -5.83
CA LYS A 523 -1.54 -19.45 -5.62
C LYS A 523 -2.12 -20.37 -4.55
N GLU A 524 -1.79 -21.66 -4.58
CA GLU A 524 -2.21 -22.64 -3.58
C GLU A 524 -1.76 -22.23 -2.18
N ALA A 525 -0.47 -21.93 -2.00
CA ALA A 525 0.06 -21.46 -0.71
C ALA A 525 -0.63 -20.18 -0.22
N ARG A 526 -0.92 -19.25 -1.13
CA ARG A 526 -1.65 -18.00 -0.82
C ARG A 526 -3.10 -18.27 -0.40
N ASP A 527 -3.80 -19.13 -1.13
CA ASP A 527 -5.21 -19.47 -0.87
C ASP A 527 -5.34 -20.26 0.44
N GLU A 528 -4.42 -21.19 0.72
CA GLU A 528 -4.32 -21.93 1.98
C GLU A 528 -4.11 -20.97 3.16
N THR A 529 -3.09 -20.10 3.08
CA THR A 529 -2.82 -19.08 4.10
C THR A 529 -4.05 -18.21 4.37
N ARG A 530 -4.70 -17.75 3.30
CA ARG A 530 -5.88 -16.90 3.42
C ARG A 530 -7.05 -17.63 4.09
N ARG A 531 -7.26 -18.92 3.80
CA ARG A 531 -8.30 -19.72 4.45
C ARG A 531 -8.01 -19.85 5.95
N THR A 532 -6.79 -20.21 6.32
CA THR A 532 -6.35 -20.34 7.71
C THR A 532 -6.50 -19.04 8.50
N VAL A 533 -6.01 -17.92 7.96
CA VAL A 533 -6.12 -16.61 8.63
C VAL A 533 -7.57 -16.13 8.68
N SER A 534 -8.39 -16.41 7.66
CA SER A 534 -9.78 -15.93 7.61
C SER A 534 -10.70 -16.48 8.70
N MET A 535 -10.35 -17.60 9.34
CA MET A 535 -11.10 -18.11 10.50
C MET A 535 -11.10 -17.11 11.66
N HIS A 536 -9.97 -16.44 11.91
CA HIS A 536 -9.84 -15.41 12.95
C HIS A 536 -10.72 -14.17 12.68
N ARG A 537 -11.09 -13.94 11.41
CA ARG A 537 -11.99 -12.84 11.04
C ARG A 537 -13.42 -13.06 11.52
N MET A 538 -13.89 -14.31 11.57
CA MET A 538 -15.21 -14.61 12.11
C MET A 538 -15.24 -14.40 13.63
N ILE A 539 -14.16 -14.78 14.33
CA ILE A 539 -14.02 -14.55 15.77
C ILE A 539 -13.97 -13.05 16.08
N SER A 540 -13.20 -12.28 15.30
CA SER A 540 -13.15 -10.82 15.42
C SER A 540 -14.52 -10.15 15.26
N LEU A 541 -15.42 -10.74 14.46
CA LEU A 541 -16.76 -10.19 14.25
C LEU A 541 -17.67 -10.40 15.46
N ALA A 542 -17.41 -11.45 16.24
CA ALA A 542 -18.13 -11.75 17.48
C ALA A 542 -17.64 -10.87 18.66
N THR A 543 -16.42 -10.33 18.61
CA THR A 543 -15.83 -9.51 19.69
C THR A 543 -16.74 -8.41 20.26
N PRO A 544 -17.39 -7.52 19.46
CA PRO A 544 -18.27 -6.50 20.02
C PRO A 544 -19.45 -7.09 20.79
N LEU A 545 -20.02 -8.19 20.30
CA LEU A 545 -21.13 -8.88 20.98
C LEU A 545 -20.66 -9.51 22.28
N ILE A 546 -19.51 -10.20 22.29
CA ILE A 546 -18.96 -10.82 23.50
C ILE A 546 -18.69 -9.76 24.58
N LEU A 547 -18.05 -8.65 24.23
CA LEU A 547 -17.79 -7.56 25.17
C LEU A 547 -19.07 -6.89 25.68
N ALA A 548 -20.11 -6.77 24.84
CA ALA A 548 -21.41 -6.26 25.27
C ALA A 548 -22.15 -7.22 26.21
N VAL A 549 -22.10 -8.53 25.94
CA VAL A 549 -22.64 -9.54 26.86
C VAL A 549 -21.93 -9.45 28.20
N ILE A 550 -20.59 -9.46 28.21
CA ILE A 550 -19.82 -9.36 29.47
C ILE A 550 -20.17 -8.06 30.21
N SER A 551 -20.19 -6.92 29.53
CA SER A 551 -20.50 -5.64 30.14
C SER A 551 -21.94 -5.57 30.68
N GLY A 552 -22.91 -6.13 29.94
CA GLY A 552 -24.31 -6.20 30.35
C GLY A 552 -24.51 -7.15 31.53
N LEU A 553 -23.82 -8.29 31.56
CA LEU A 553 -23.81 -9.21 32.70
C LEU A 553 -23.26 -8.51 33.95
N MET A 554 -22.13 -7.82 33.83
CA MET A 554 -21.54 -7.08 34.96
C MET A 554 -22.47 -5.96 35.45
N MET A 555 -23.07 -5.20 34.53
CA MET A 555 -24.03 -4.16 34.92
C MET A 555 -25.25 -4.74 35.63
N GLY A 556 -25.78 -5.86 35.13
CA GLY A 556 -26.96 -6.51 35.67
C GLY A 556 -26.74 -7.16 37.03
N THR A 557 -25.64 -7.89 37.24
CA THR A 557 -25.34 -8.50 38.54
C THR A 557 -25.15 -7.45 39.62
N LEU A 558 -24.47 -6.35 39.31
CA LEU A 558 -24.18 -5.30 40.28
C LEU A 558 -25.41 -4.45 40.59
N SER A 559 -26.20 -4.11 39.57
CA SER A 559 -27.50 -3.46 39.78
C SER A 559 -28.39 -4.34 40.65
N GLY A 560 -28.37 -5.67 40.43
CA GLY A 560 -29.12 -6.64 41.21
C GLY A 560 -28.69 -6.72 42.68
N ILE A 561 -27.39 -6.69 42.96
CA ILE A 561 -26.84 -6.69 44.33
C ILE A 561 -27.13 -5.36 45.06
N SER A 562 -27.11 -4.24 44.32
CA SER A 562 -27.36 -2.91 44.90
C SER A 562 -28.84 -2.58 45.12
N ALA A 563 -29.76 -3.37 44.55
CA ALA A 563 -31.19 -3.12 44.66
C ALA A 563 -31.69 -3.44 46.09
N PRO A 564 -32.56 -2.59 46.66
CA PRO A 564 -33.02 -2.77 48.04
C PRO A 564 -33.82 -4.07 48.16
N GLN A 565 -33.27 -5.05 48.89
CA GLN A 565 -34.04 -6.22 49.29
C GLN A 565 -35.10 -5.79 50.31
N THR A 566 -36.35 -6.18 50.06
CA THR A 566 -37.49 -5.89 50.93
C THR A 566 -37.25 -6.49 52.31
N GLY A 567 -36.81 -5.69 53.29
CA GLY A 567 -36.86 -6.06 54.71
C GLY A 567 -35.67 -5.67 55.58
N GLU A 568 -34.48 -5.37 55.05
CA GLU A 568 -33.30 -5.09 55.90
C GLU A 568 -32.57 -3.80 55.53
N ALA A 569 -32.57 -2.84 56.46
CA ALA A 569 -31.88 -1.54 56.35
C ALA A 569 -30.35 -1.67 56.12
N VAL A 570 -29.77 -2.83 56.45
CA VAL A 570 -28.34 -3.15 56.26
C VAL A 570 -27.98 -3.29 54.77
N GLY A 571 -28.93 -3.66 53.91
CA GLY A 571 -28.70 -3.74 52.46
C GLY A 571 -28.45 -2.38 51.78
N SER A 572 -28.94 -1.28 52.38
CA SER A 572 -28.85 0.06 51.78
C SER A 572 -27.44 0.68 51.85
N ALA A 573 -26.68 0.41 52.91
CA ALA A 573 -25.34 0.95 53.10
C ALA A 573 -24.28 0.22 52.27
N LEU A 574 -24.39 -1.11 52.17
CA LEU A 574 -23.57 -1.93 51.26
C LEU A 574 -23.98 -1.72 49.79
N GLY A 575 -25.27 -1.55 49.50
CA GLY A 575 -25.77 -1.27 48.15
C GLY A 575 -25.32 0.08 47.59
N ALA A 576 -25.20 1.11 48.44
CA ALA A 576 -24.67 2.42 48.04
C ALA A 576 -23.16 2.37 47.69
N LEU A 577 -22.39 1.52 48.38
CA LEU A 577 -20.95 1.30 48.11
C LEU A 577 -20.68 0.49 46.82
N ILE A 578 -21.66 -0.32 46.37
CA ILE A 578 -21.52 -1.25 45.22
C ILE A 578 -22.30 -0.74 43.99
N SER A 579 -22.94 0.42 44.08
CA SER A 579 -23.65 1.00 42.93
C SER A 579 -22.70 1.28 41.76
N PRO A 580 -23.08 0.93 40.51
CA PRO A 580 -22.21 1.12 39.36
C PRO A 580 -21.91 2.62 39.15
N PRO A 581 -20.64 3.03 39.09
CA PRO A 581 -20.29 4.42 38.82
C PRO A 581 -20.87 4.88 37.47
N PRO A 582 -21.34 6.13 37.33
CA PRO A 582 -21.90 6.62 36.06
C PRO A 582 -20.90 6.53 34.89
N VAL A 583 -19.60 6.60 35.19
CA VAL A 583 -18.49 6.47 34.23
C VAL A 583 -18.38 5.04 33.66
N PHE A 584 -18.90 4.02 34.34
CA PHE A 584 -18.79 2.61 33.92
C PHE A 584 -19.42 2.37 32.54
N ALA A 585 -20.63 2.89 32.32
CA ALA A 585 -21.34 2.72 31.06
C ALA A 585 -20.56 3.36 29.89
N GLU A 586 -20.04 4.56 30.08
CA GLU A 586 -19.26 5.27 29.06
C GLU A 586 -17.95 4.54 28.73
N MET A 587 -17.25 4.03 29.75
CA MET A 587 -16.02 3.25 29.56
C MET A 587 -16.30 1.93 28.83
N SER A 588 -17.38 1.23 29.18
CA SER A 588 -17.79 0.00 28.50
C SER A 588 -18.06 0.25 27.01
N TYR A 589 -18.85 1.29 26.69
CA TYR A 589 -19.14 1.65 25.29
C TYR A 589 -17.87 2.00 24.52
N ALA A 590 -16.96 2.77 25.12
CA ALA A 590 -15.68 3.12 24.52
C ALA A 590 -14.82 1.88 24.24
N VAL A 591 -14.66 1.00 25.23
CA VAL A 591 -13.90 -0.25 25.12
C VAL A 591 -14.44 -1.12 23.99
N ILE A 592 -15.76 -1.33 23.92
CA ILE A 592 -16.40 -2.15 22.89
C ILE A 592 -16.07 -1.61 21.50
N LEU A 593 -16.19 -0.30 21.29
CA LEU A 593 -15.96 0.31 19.99
C LEU A 593 -14.48 0.27 19.58
N PHE A 594 -13.58 0.76 20.42
CA PHE A 594 -12.15 0.84 20.07
C PHE A 594 -11.54 -0.55 19.90
N SER A 595 -11.87 -1.50 20.77
CA SER A 595 -11.38 -2.88 20.66
C SER A 595 -11.97 -3.57 19.43
N SER A 596 -13.29 -3.54 19.22
CA SER A 596 -13.90 -4.25 18.08
C SER A 596 -13.43 -3.72 16.72
N ILE A 597 -13.41 -2.40 16.53
CA ILE A 597 -12.94 -1.76 15.30
C ILE A 597 -11.46 -2.08 15.07
N GLY A 598 -10.65 -2.03 16.13
CA GLY A 598 -9.22 -2.34 16.07
C GLY A 598 -8.92 -3.78 15.68
N VAL A 599 -9.57 -4.74 16.34
CA VAL A 599 -9.43 -6.18 16.03
C VAL A 599 -9.92 -6.46 14.61
N ALA A 600 -11.06 -5.90 14.21
CA ALA A 600 -11.61 -6.08 12.86
C ALA A 600 -10.68 -5.50 11.78
N PHE A 601 -10.05 -4.36 12.05
CA PHE A 601 -9.05 -3.78 11.15
C PHE A 601 -7.83 -4.69 11.00
N LEU A 602 -7.26 -5.16 12.10
CA LEU A 602 -6.08 -6.05 12.05
C LEU A 602 -6.39 -7.38 11.38
N SER A 603 -7.54 -7.98 11.69
CA SER A 603 -7.98 -9.23 11.06
C SER A 603 -8.20 -9.09 9.55
N ALA A 604 -8.84 -7.99 9.14
CA ALA A 604 -9.03 -7.68 7.72
C ALA A 604 -7.69 -7.44 7.01
N TYR A 605 -6.79 -6.67 7.62
CA TYR A 605 -5.44 -6.42 7.11
C TYR A 605 -4.66 -7.73 6.94
N ALA A 606 -4.68 -8.58 7.96
CA ALA A 606 -3.97 -9.84 8.00
C ALA A 606 -4.45 -10.84 6.93
N THR A 607 -5.77 -10.91 6.69
CA THR A 607 -6.37 -11.82 5.71
C THR A 607 -6.22 -11.31 4.27
N ASP A 608 -6.38 -10.01 4.07
CA ASP A 608 -6.52 -9.44 2.74
C ASP A 608 -5.23 -8.83 2.20
N TYR A 609 -4.16 -8.83 2.99
CA TYR A 609 -2.85 -8.28 2.65
C TYR A 609 -2.87 -6.77 2.34
N THR A 610 -3.98 -6.09 2.63
CA THR A 610 -4.18 -4.67 2.33
C THR A 610 -5.01 -3.99 3.41
N ALA A 611 -4.54 -2.83 3.87
CA ALA A 611 -5.27 -2.00 4.84
C ALA A 611 -6.45 -1.25 4.19
N LYS A 612 -6.59 -1.34 2.85
CA LYS A 612 -7.61 -0.61 2.11
C LYS A 612 -8.99 -1.28 2.17
N ASN A 613 -9.06 -2.58 2.52
CA ASN A 613 -10.36 -3.23 2.63
C ASN A 613 -10.96 -2.98 4.01
N THR A 614 -11.87 -2.03 4.08
CA THR A 614 -12.51 -1.58 5.32
C THR A 614 -13.94 -2.11 5.50
N ILE A 615 -14.43 -3.03 4.65
CA ILE A 615 -15.79 -3.57 4.76
C ILE A 615 -16.01 -4.30 6.09
N TRP A 616 -15.03 -5.08 6.52
CA TRP A 616 -15.12 -5.83 7.79
C TRP A 616 -15.08 -4.91 9.00
N VAL A 617 -14.31 -3.82 8.90
CA VAL A 617 -14.30 -2.76 9.91
C VAL A 617 -15.67 -2.09 10.00
N ALA A 618 -16.29 -1.81 8.85
CA ALA A 618 -17.64 -1.26 8.81
C ALA A 618 -18.67 -2.19 9.45
N LEU A 619 -18.62 -3.48 9.11
CA LEU A 619 -19.52 -4.49 9.69
C LEU A 619 -19.33 -4.60 11.21
N SER A 620 -18.08 -4.59 11.67
CA SER A 620 -17.79 -4.61 13.11
C SER A 620 -18.24 -3.34 13.82
N ALA A 621 -18.15 -2.16 13.19
CA ALA A 621 -18.69 -0.92 13.75
C ALA A 621 -20.22 -0.98 13.87
N PHE A 622 -20.93 -1.43 12.83
CA PHE A 622 -22.39 -1.61 12.90
C PHE A 622 -22.80 -2.62 13.98
N LEU A 623 -22.07 -3.74 14.10
CA LEU A 623 -22.27 -4.69 15.19
C LEU A 623 -21.94 -4.10 16.55
N GLY A 624 -20.93 -3.23 16.65
CA GLY A 624 -20.63 -2.48 17.86
C GLY A 624 -21.76 -1.54 18.28
N ALA A 625 -22.38 -0.83 17.32
CA ALA A 625 -23.56 0.00 17.60
C ALA A 625 -24.76 -0.85 18.08
N ALA A 626 -25.02 -1.98 17.42
CA ALA A 626 -26.06 -2.92 17.85
C ALA A 626 -25.75 -3.49 19.24
N ALA A 627 -24.50 -3.87 19.50
CA ALA A 627 -24.05 -4.42 20.77
C ALA A 627 -24.22 -3.41 21.93
N ILE A 628 -23.92 -2.12 21.69
CA ILE A 628 -24.19 -1.05 22.67
C ILE A 628 -25.68 -0.97 23.02
N SER A 629 -26.56 -1.06 22.02
CA SER A 629 -28.02 -1.02 22.26
C SER A 629 -28.56 -2.23 23.00
N LEU A 630 -27.84 -3.36 22.99
CA LEU A 630 -28.24 -4.61 23.67
C LEU A 630 -27.81 -4.68 25.14
N ILE A 631 -26.85 -3.85 25.58
CA ILE A 631 -26.35 -3.87 26.97
C ILE A 631 -27.47 -3.72 28.02
N PRO A 632 -28.40 -2.75 27.89
CA PRO A 632 -29.49 -2.62 28.85
C PRO A 632 -30.39 -3.86 28.90
N VAL A 633 -30.62 -4.51 27.75
CA VAL A 633 -31.44 -5.74 27.64
C VAL A 633 -30.77 -6.89 28.38
N PHE A 634 -29.47 -7.10 28.18
CA PHE A 634 -28.71 -8.11 28.93
C PHE A 634 -28.72 -7.83 30.43
N SER A 635 -28.56 -6.56 30.82
CA SER A 635 -28.63 -6.14 32.22
C SER A 635 -30.00 -6.47 32.84
N SER A 636 -31.10 -6.18 32.14
CA SER A 636 -32.45 -6.49 32.62
C SER A 636 -32.74 -7.98 32.73
N LEU A 637 -32.25 -8.79 31.78
CA LEU A 637 -32.40 -10.24 31.81
C LEU A 637 -31.71 -10.84 33.04
N VAL A 638 -30.50 -10.36 33.36
CA VAL A 638 -29.79 -10.80 34.55
C VAL A 638 -30.53 -10.39 35.82
N MET A 639 -31.04 -9.15 35.89
CA MET A 639 -31.83 -8.71 37.04
C MET A 639 -33.07 -9.58 37.24
N SER A 640 -33.77 -9.99 36.19
CA SER A 640 -34.93 -10.89 36.27
C SER A 640 -34.61 -12.36 36.60
N ILE A 641 -33.33 -12.74 36.58
CA ILE A 641 -32.89 -14.07 37.02
C ILE A 641 -32.46 -14.02 38.50
N ILE A 642 -31.97 -12.85 38.96
CA ILE A 642 -31.51 -12.63 40.33
C ILE A 642 -32.69 -12.34 41.28
N PHE A 643 -33.71 -11.60 40.81
CA PHE A 643 -34.99 -11.35 41.48
C PHE A 643 -36.08 -12.20 40.84
#